data_AF-A0A1I7JBR8-F1
#
_entry.id   AF-A0A1I7JBR8-F1
#
_cell.length_a   1.000
_cell.length_b   1.000
_cell.length_c   1.000
_cell.angle_alpha   90.00
_cell.angle_beta   90.00
_cell.angle_gamma   90.00
#
_symmetry.space_group_name_H-M   'P 1'
#
loop_
_entity.id
_entity.type
_entity.pdbx_description
1 polymer ?
#
loop_
_entity_poly.entity_id
_entity_poly.type
_entity_poly.pdbx_seq_one_letter_code
_entity_poly.pdbx_strand_id
1 'polypeptide(L)'
;MRKILALAFLLLCQQTVWAQRNIETRLGYSYNDDFQFSDEWQYLSTDIYLFNGNRFTRVLNELETGKHKPKKKYGNVLEYLLITAQLKNMKLFGNDDIVYPLYNFYIDQDKDDYKTQVSDHQEVVRIIDKMPLATNTNIDAIINAKAITNGQSSEVFSLVANQLTNISKLTTPTGAVLALVGEFGNLLNARTTKREYKFSSTIRLYEGEDFDTRLHSVRVYVFVPGDVKKVDIKTVKLADYLQKNPNRLDRRQLEEATGYKDYPFMVVANYKSLYKTDVLTGDEVTLDLIEKRKLKIQAAYDQKLINDETFRQEKLYVEFLRIFGDMKQNLNTYRLNYRNNSPEINAKNLFAIIQEYKRLKGTFDAREREFKGSSGYQHIFKPEYEAILANADLYLEADHNLKNGKLLVKTLRDLENEPKAWDTPEEREAALTRLYAVELPNAEFLSASVEGEAILKLIKKLEEQQYNEVFAKEVRQLSETEAADETLPLRNALLEKGTSSKCQSCREKVREAITDYNKRYDSYKLKQALRNKEGLNQAAETTVFTYLKRQLCIENNLQTVSATTNEVLDQYISRMYEKNREFGKSIKNLDTLNKMELTEVRLGKVQEYNARLKQLMEEVQYNYELLYTLDKNLCNCGDAG
;
A
#
# COMPACT_ATOMS: atom_id res chain seq x y z
N MET A 1 5.67 -86.10 46.41
CA MET A 1 4.41 -85.87 45.67
C MET A 1 3.54 -84.73 46.22
N ARG A 2 3.31 -84.57 47.55
CA ARG A 2 2.47 -83.48 48.09
C ARG A 2 2.91 -82.04 47.75
N LYS A 3 4.21 -81.78 47.61
CA LYS A 3 4.74 -80.43 47.26
C LYS A 3 4.55 -80.04 45.78
N ILE A 4 4.44 -81.02 44.88
CA ILE A 4 4.25 -80.77 43.43
C ILE A 4 2.77 -80.50 43.13
N LEU A 5 1.87 -81.16 43.84
CA LEU A 5 0.42 -80.91 43.76
C LEU A 5 0.04 -79.52 44.31
N ALA A 6 0.71 -79.04 45.37
CA ALA A 6 0.50 -77.69 45.90
C ALA A 6 1.01 -76.59 44.94
N LEU A 7 2.12 -76.83 44.22
CA LEU A 7 2.66 -75.89 43.24
C LEU A 7 1.77 -75.82 41.98
N ALA A 8 1.22 -76.96 41.54
CA ALA A 8 0.28 -77.00 40.42
C ALA A 8 -1.06 -76.31 40.76
N PHE A 9 -1.52 -76.40 42.01
CA PHE A 9 -2.74 -75.71 42.45
C PHE A 9 -2.52 -74.18 42.59
N LEU A 10 -1.33 -73.73 43.02
CA LEU A 10 -0.96 -72.31 43.04
C LEU A 10 -0.76 -71.71 41.63
N LEU A 11 -0.28 -72.49 40.66
CA LEU A 11 -0.18 -72.08 39.25
C LEU A 11 -1.55 -72.07 38.54
N LEU A 12 -2.49 -72.96 38.91
CA LEU A 12 -3.85 -72.96 38.39
C LEU A 12 -4.72 -71.84 39.00
N CYS A 13 -4.40 -71.34 40.20
CA CYS A 13 -5.07 -70.18 40.81
C CYS A 13 -4.57 -68.82 40.29
N GLN A 14 -3.48 -68.76 39.52
CA GLN A 14 -2.98 -67.50 38.94
C GLN A 14 -3.47 -67.23 37.50
N GLN A 15 -4.28 -68.11 36.91
CA GLN A 15 -4.83 -67.92 35.56
C GLN A 15 -6.32 -67.60 35.50
N THR A 16 -6.93 -67.17 36.61
CA THR A 16 -8.15 -66.35 36.51
C THR A 16 -7.74 -64.90 36.25
N VAL A 17 -7.25 -64.64 35.04
CA VAL A 17 -7.35 -63.30 34.47
C VAL A 17 -8.85 -63.00 34.46
N TRP A 18 -9.26 -62.05 35.30
CA TRP A 18 -10.60 -61.49 35.25
C TRP A 18 -10.77 -60.89 33.86
N ALA A 19 -11.40 -61.64 32.96
CA ALA A 19 -11.85 -61.14 31.68
C ALA A 19 -12.81 -59.98 31.97
N GLN A 20 -12.30 -58.76 31.88
CA GLN A 20 -13.10 -57.55 32.00
C GLN A 20 -14.20 -57.60 30.93
N ARG A 21 -15.44 -57.39 31.37
CA ARG A 21 -16.62 -57.16 30.53
C ARG A 21 -16.49 -55.80 29.83
N ASN A 22 -15.57 -55.68 28.87
CA ASN A 22 -15.34 -54.44 28.15
C ASN A 22 -15.97 -54.51 26.76
N ILE A 23 -16.69 -53.45 26.40
CA ILE A 23 -17.05 -53.16 25.01
C ILE A 23 -15.74 -52.84 24.29
N GLU A 24 -15.47 -53.53 23.20
CA GLU A 24 -14.30 -53.23 22.38
C GLU A 24 -14.65 -52.17 21.34
N THR A 25 -13.76 -51.19 21.19
CA THR A 25 -13.87 -50.18 20.14
C THR A 25 -12.91 -50.57 19.01
N ARG A 26 -13.47 -50.95 17.85
CA ARG A 26 -12.71 -51.44 16.69
C ARG A 26 -12.77 -50.41 15.56
N LEU A 27 -11.64 -50.15 14.90
CA LEU A 27 -11.58 -49.28 13.73
C LEU A 27 -12.16 -50.02 12.51
N GLY A 28 -13.30 -49.57 12.00
CA GLY A 28 -13.97 -50.15 10.83
C GLY A 28 -13.64 -49.45 9.51
N TYR A 29 -13.27 -48.17 9.55
CA TYR A 29 -12.89 -47.40 8.37
C TYR A 29 -11.95 -46.24 8.73
N SER A 30 -11.02 -45.91 7.82
CA SER A 30 -10.14 -44.76 7.93
C SER A 30 -10.01 -44.09 6.56
N TYR A 31 -10.13 -42.77 6.53
CA TYR A 31 -9.97 -41.91 5.37
C TYR A 31 -9.05 -40.75 5.74
N ASN A 32 -8.11 -40.42 4.87
CA ASN A 32 -7.32 -39.19 4.92
C ASN A 32 -7.54 -38.48 3.59
N ASP A 33 -7.75 -37.16 3.63
CA ASP A 33 -7.91 -36.36 2.42
C ASP A 33 -6.56 -36.22 1.72
N ASP A 34 -6.54 -36.35 0.39
CA ASP A 34 -5.31 -36.24 -0.41
C ASP A 34 -4.84 -34.78 -0.58
N PHE A 35 -5.55 -33.81 -0.01
CA PHE A 35 -5.19 -32.41 -0.08
C PHE A 35 -3.88 -32.10 0.65
N GLN A 36 -3.02 -31.33 -0.02
CA GLN A 36 -1.75 -30.88 0.53
C GLN A 36 -1.95 -29.64 1.41
N PHE A 37 -2.04 -29.85 2.71
CA PHE A 37 -2.13 -28.77 3.70
C PHE A 37 -0.77 -28.06 3.84
N SER A 38 -0.77 -26.77 3.52
CA SER A 38 0.32 -25.82 3.77
C SER A 38 0.38 -25.37 5.23
N ASP A 39 1.46 -24.68 5.62
CA ASP A 39 1.72 -24.22 7.00
C ASP A 39 0.73 -23.16 7.53
N GLU A 40 -0.11 -22.61 6.66
CA GLU A 40 -1.22 -21.70 6.96
C GLU A 40 -2.46 -22.40 7.54
N TRP A 41 -2.57 -23.73 7.39
CA TRP A 41 -3.64 -24.54 7.99
C TRP A 41 -3.30 -24.90 9.43
N GLN A 42 -3.43 -23.91 10.30
CA GLN A 42 -2.84 -23.94 11.65
C GLN A 42 -3.81 -24.42 12.72
N TYR A 43 -5.07 -24.67 12.39
CA TYR A 43 -6.08 -25.03 13.38
C TYR A 43 -6.71 -26.39 13.12
N LEU A 44 -7.11 -27.09 14.19
CA LEU A 44 -7.89 -28.32 14.16
C LEU A 44 -9.26 -28.11 14.80
N SER A 45 -10.31 -28.59 14.13
CA SER A 45 -11.61 -28.83 14.73
C SER A 45 -11.97 -30.31 14.61
N THR A 46 -12.57 -30.89 15.64
CA THR A 46 -12.95 -32.32 15.66
C THR A 46 -14.43 -32.47 15.98
N ASP A 47 -15.18 -32.99 15.00
CA ASP A 47 -16.60 -33.31 15.11
C ASP A 47 -16.78 -34.82 15.30
N ILE A 48 -17.67 -35.18 16.22
CA ILE A 48 -17.98 -36.57 16.54
C ILE A 48 -19.47 -36.84 16.37
N TYR A 49 -19.77 -37.91 15.62
CA TYR A 49 -21.12 -38.35 15.33
C TYR A 49 -21.32 -39.76 15.87
N LEU A 50 -22.26 -39.93 16.81
CA LEU A 50 -22.72 -41.25 17.25
C LEU A 50 -23.92 -41.68 16.40
N PHE A 51 -23.89 -42.90 15.89
CA PHE A 51 -24.94 -43.53 15.08
C PHE A 51 -25.34 -44.89 15.68
N ASN A 52 -26.57 -45.32 15.38
CA ASN A 52 -27.15 -46.57 15.88
C ASN A 52 -27.08 -46.71 17.42
N GLY A 53 -27.17 -45.61 18.19
CA GLY A 53 -27.02 -45.65 19.64
C GLY A 53 -28.02 -46.58 20.34
N ASN A 54 -29.24 -46.70 19.83
CA ASN A 54 -30.24 -47.67 20.32
C ASN A 54 -29.77 -49.13 20.29
N ARG A 55 -28.77 -49.48 19.46
CA ARG A 55 -28.19 -50.83 19.38
C ARG A 55 -27.19 -51.15 20.49
N PHE A 56 -26.89 -50.21 21.39
CA PHE A 56 -26.06 -50.53 22.58
C PHE A 56 -26.74 -51.59 23.46
N THR A 57 -28.07 -51.60 23.52
CA THR A 57 -28.87 -52.69 24.13
C THR A 57 -28.42 -54.08 23.65
N ARG A 58 -28.22 -54.24 22.32
CA ARG A 58 -27.74 -55.50 21.74
C ARG A 58 -26.33 -55.85 22.22
N VAL A 59 -25.40 -54.88 22.20
CA VAL A 59 -24.01 -55.06 22.64
C VAL A 59 -23.96 -55.51 24.11
N LEU A 60 -24.73 -54.87 24.98
CA LEU A 60 -24.77 -55.20 26.41
C LEU A 60 -25.33 -56.61 26.67
N ASN A 61 -26.40 -56.99 25.97
CA ASN A 61 -26.99 -58.33 26.12
C ASN A 61 -26.08 -59.43 25.54
N GLU A 62 -25.37 -59.18 24.43
CA GLU A 62 -24.36 -60.10 23.88
C GLU A 62 -23.13 -60.25 24.81
N LEU A 63 -22.72 -59.18 25.50
CA LEU A 63 -21.66 -59.23 26.52
C LEU A 63 -22.00 -60.11 27.73
N GLU A 64 -23.28 -60.15 28.13
CA GLU A 64 -23.76 -60.97 29.26
C GLU A 64 -24.06 -62.43 28.86
N THR A 65 -24.44 -62.69 27.61
CA THR A 65 -24.83 -64.02 27.09
C THR A 65 -23.69 -64.85 26.48
N GLY A 66 -22.45 -64.32 26.48
CA GLY A 66 -21.27 -64.97 25.91
C GLY A 66 -21.09 -66.45 26.32
N LYS A 67 -20.69 -67.28 25.33
CA LYS A 67 -20.79 -68.76 25.21
C LYS A 67 -20.35 -69.68 26.37
N HIS A 68 -19.86 -69.18 27.49
CA HIS A 68 -19.56 -70.02 28.64
C HIS A 68 -19.74 -69.27 29.97
N LYS A 69 -20.93 -69.36 30.59
CA LYS A 69 -21.08 -69.49 32.06
C LYS A 69 -22.53 -69.74 32.53
N PRO A 70 -22.70 -70.39 33.71
CA PRO A 70 -23.99 -70.66 34.31
C PRO A 70 -24.55 -69.43 35.05
N LYS A 71 -25.87 -69.26 35.00
CA LYS A 71 -26.68 -68.23 35.67
C LYS A 71 -26.54 -68.26 37.22
N LYS A 72 -25.42 -67.78 37.76
CA LYS A 72 -25.37 -67.35 39.17
C LYS A 72 -25.55 -65.84 39.22
N LYS A 73 -26.63 -65.40 39.88
CA LYS A 73 -26.92 -64.00 40.21
C LYS A 73 -25.79 -63.43 41.08
N TYR A 74 -24.76 -62.89 40.46
CA TYR A 74 -23.85 -61.97 41.15
C TYR A 74 -24.56 -60.61 41.23
N GLY A 75 -24.55 -59.97 42.40
CA GLY A 75 -25.27 -58.71 42.68
C GLY A 75 -24.76 -57.46 41.94
N ASN A 76 -23.94 -57.66 40.90
CA ASN A 76 -23.36 -56.58 40.11
C ASN A 76 -24.15 -56.41 38.80
N VAL A 77 -25.12 -55.50 38.83
CA VAL A 77 -25.97 -55.15 37.68
C VAL A 77 -25.31 -54.00 36.91
N LEU A 78 -25.36 -54.03 35.58
CA LEU A 78 -24.94 -52.92 34.73
C LEU A 78 -25.80 -51.69 35.01
N GLU A 79 -25.18 -50.55 35.29
CA GLU A 79 -25.86 -49.32 35.68
C GLU A 79 -25.67 -48.21 34.64
N TYR A 80 -24.48 -48.10 34.05
CA TYR A 80 -24.19 -47.08 33.03
C TYR A 80 -23.31 -47.60 31.89
N LEU A 81 -23.44 -46.96 30.73
CA LEU A 81 -22.53 -47.07 29.61
C LEU A 81 -21.83 -45.73 29.40
N LEU A 82 -20.54 -45.67 29.72
CA LEU A 82 -19.71 -44.47 29.57
C LEU A 82 -18.91 -44.57 28.27
N ILE A 83 -19.00 -43.54 27.42
CA ILE A 83 -18.18 -43.36 26.23
C ILE A 83 -17.28 -42.15 26.44
N THR A 84 -15.97 -42.34 26.28
CA THR A 84 -14.97 -41.29 26.41
C THR A 84 -14.16 -41.14 25.14
N ALA A 85 -13.64 -39.94 24.92
CA ALA A 85 -12.63 -39.65 23.91
C ALA A 85 -11.36 -39.14 24.57
N GLN A 86 -10.22 -39.53 24.04
CA GLN A 86 -8.91 -39.01 24.41
C GLN A 86 -8.18 -38.60 23.14
N LEU A 87 -7.74 -37.36 23.07
CA LEU A 87 -7.02 -36.86 21.91
C LEU A 87 -5.52 -37.07 22.11
N LYS A 88 -4.90 -37.85 21.22
CA LYS A 88 -3.46 -38.12 21.26
C LYS A 88 -2.66 -36.89 20.84
N ASN A 89 -1.45 -36.78 21.38
CA ASN A 89 -0.44 -35.80 20.99
C ASN A 89 -0.85 -34.34 21.25
N MET A 90 -1.78 -34.10 22.17
CA MET A 90 -2.21 -32.76 22.56
C MET A 90 -1.48 -32.27 23.80
N LYS A 91 -0.58 -31.29 23.64
CA LYS A 91 0.20 -30.70 24.76
C LYS A 91 -0.33 -29.35 25.26
N LEU A 92 -1.50 -28.93 24.79
CA LEU A 92 -2.06 -27.60 25.08
C LEU A 92 -2.48 -27.40 26.55
N PHE A 93 -2.67 -28.50 27.28
CA PHE A 93 -3.06 -28.48 28.70
C PHE A 93 -2.02 -29.19 29.59
N GLY A 94 -0.74 -29.18 29.19
CA GLY A 94 0.35 -29.83 29.90
C GLY A 94 0.77 -31.18 29.29
N ASN A 95 1.47 -32.00 30.07
CA ASN A 95 1.94 -33.33 29.66
C ASN A 95 0.92 -34.46 29.90
N ASP A 96 -0.22 -34.15 30.53
CA ASP A 96 -1.23 -35.14 30.91
C ASP A 96 -2.37 -35.15 29.88
N ASP A 97 -2.74 -36.34 29.40
CA ASP A 97 -3.81 -36.50 28.41
C ASP A 97 -5.20 -36.18 29.02
N ILE A 98 -5.95 -35.32 28.35
CA ILE A 98 -7.34 -35.00 28.73
C ILE A 98 -8.30 -36.07 28.19
N VAL A 99 -9.19 -36.53 29.06
CA VAL A 99 -10.27 -37.47 28.74
C VAL A 99 -11.61 -36.74 28.73
N TYR A 100 -12.23 -36.67 27.57
CA TYR A 100 -13.54 -36.05 27.34
C TYR A 100 -14.65 -37.09 27.55
N PRO A 101 -15.55 -36.91 28.52
CA PRO A 101 -16.71 -37.78 28.65
C PRO A 101 -17.73 -37.39 27.58
N LEU A 102 -17.97 -38.24 26.58
CA LEU A 102 -18.87 -37.90 25.46
C LEU A 102 -20.32 -38.21 25.78
N TYR A 103 -20.56 -39.40 26.31
CA TYR A 103 -21.88 -39.89 26.65
C TYR A 103 -21.82 -40.73 27.92
N ASN A 104 -22.85 -40.64 28.75
CA ASN A 104 -23.09 -41.59 29.83
C ASN A 104 -24.57 -41.99 29.79
N PHE A 105 -24.86 -43.17 29.23
CA PHE A 105 -26.21 -43.67 29.10
C PHE A 105 -26.59 -44.45 30.35
N TYR A 106 -27.76 -44.18 30.90
CA TYR A 106 -28.34 -45.00 31.97
C TYR A 106 -28.84 -46.32 31.39
N ILE A 107 -28.56 -47.41 32.10
CA ILE A 107 -29.00 -48.76 31.73
C ILE A 107 -30.12 -49.16 32.69
N ASP A 108 -31.28 -49.46 32.11
CA ASP A 108 -32.39 -50.06 32.85
C ASP A 108 -32.38 -51.58 32.62
N GLN A 109 -32.79 -52.35 33.63
CA GLN A 109 -32.89 -53.79 33.54
C GLN A 109 -34.37 -54.19 33.55
N ASP A 110 -34.87 -54.65 32.40
CA ASP A 110 -36.23 -55.17 32.26
C ASP A 110 -36.18 -56.70 32.25
N LYS A 111 -36.47 -57.30 33.41
CA LYS A 111 -36.36 -58.75 33.66
C LYS A 111 -34.93 -59.29 33.45
N ASP A 112 -34.70 -59.96 32.32
CA ASP A 112 -33.44 -60.62 31.95
C ASP A 112 -32.64 -59.84 30.88
N ASP A 113 -33.20 -58.76 30.32
CA ASP A 113 -32.56 -57.96 29.27
C ASP A 113 -32.22 -56.55 29.76
N TYR A 114 -31.05 -56.05 29.34
CA TYR A 114 -30.65 -54.67 29.53
C TYR A 114 -31.23 -53.78 28.43
N LYS A 115 -31.65 -52.57 28.78
CA LYS A 115 -32.10 -51.52 27.84
C LYS A 115 -31.33 -50.24 28.12
N THR A 116 -30.67 -49.70 27.09
CA THR A 116 -30.01 -48.39 27.16
C THR A 116 -31.01 -47.28 26.87
N GLN A 117 -31.13 -46.30 27.77
CA GLN A 117 -31.87 -45.07 27.48
C GLN A 117 -30.99 -44.16 26.62
N VAL A 118 -31.28 -44.13 25.31
CA VAL A 118 -30.57 -43.31 24.34
C VAL A 118 -31.59 -42.39 23.67
N SER A 119 -31.38 -41.08 23.75
CA SER A 119 -32.21 -40.11 23.05
C SER A 119 -32.17 -40.29 21.53
N ASP A 120 -33.33 -40.15 20.88
CA ASP A 120 -33.49 -40.29 19.42
C ASP A 120 -32.79 -39.16 18.62
N HIS A 121 -32.48 -38.03 19.27
CA HIS A 121 -31.82 -36.87 18.65
C HIS A 121 -30.38 -36.72 19.14
N GLN A 122 -29.48 -37.56 18.65
CA GLN A 122 -28.05 -37.38 18.87
C GLN A 122 -27.50 -36.34 17.90
N GLU A 123 -27.26 -35.12 18.37
CA GLU A 123 -26.56 -34.09 17.59
C GLU A 123 -25.05 -34.38 17.53
N VAL A 124 -24.36 -33.70 16.61
CA VAL A 124 -22.90 -33.72 16.51
C VAL A 124 -22.28 -33.14 17.78
N VAL A 125 -21.24 -33.80 18.30
CA VAL A 125 -20.45 -33.32 19.42
C VAL A 125 -19.15 -32.75 18.87
N ARG A 126 -18.97 -31.42 18.96
CA ARG A 126 -17.70 -30.78 18.66
C ARG A 126 -16.87 -30.70 19.94
N ILE A 127 -15.91 -31.61 20.10
CA ILE A 127 -15.05 -31.60 21.29
C ILE A 127 -14.13 -30.39 21.27
N ILE A 128 -13.57 -30.08 20.10
CA ILE A 128 -12.57 -29.03 19.90
C ILE A 128 -12.92 -28.19 18.68
N ASP A 129 -12.84 -26.87 18.85
CA ASP A 129 -12.97 -25.89 17.78
C ASP A 129 -11.73 -25.00 17.71
N LYS A 130 -11.10 -24.97 16.54
CA LYS A 130 -9.99 -24.07 16.19
C LYS A 130 -8.80 -24.18 17.13
N MET A 131 -8.36 -25.41 17.38
CA MET A 131 -7.19 -25.67 18.20
C MET A 131 -5.89 -25.48 17.41
N PRO A 132 -4.92 -24.71 17.90
CA PRO A 132 -3.63 -24.54 17.25
C PRO A 132 -2.89 -25.87 17.10
N LEU A 133 -2.42 -26.15 15.89
CA LEU A 133 -1.59 -27.29 15.55
C LEU A 133 -0.13 -26.94 15.82
N ALA A 134 0.51 -27.69 16.72
CA ALA A 134 1.96 -27.79 16.67
C ALA A 134 2.33 -28.58 15.40
N THR A 135 3.40 -28.15 14.72
CA THR A 135 3.86 -28.67 13.42
C THR A 135 3.64 -30.18 13.24
N ASN A 136 2.78 -30.53 12.26
CA ASN A 136 2.54 -31.86 11.70
C ASN A 136 2.35 -33.04 12.68
N THR A 137 1.56 -32.87 13.73
CA THR A 137 1.10 -34.05 14.49
C THR A 137 -0.18 -34.62 13.89
N ASN A 138 -0.15 -35.93 13.60
CA ASN A 138 -1.38 -36.71 13.41
C ASN A 138 -2.18 -36.65 14.73
N ILE A 139 -3.24 -35.84 14.74
CA ILE A 139 -4.14 -35.75 15.89
C ILE A 139 -5.25 -36.78 15.70
N ASP A 140 -5.24 -37.76 16.59
CA ASP A 140 -6.19 -38.87 16.60
C ASP A 140 -6.97 -38.88 17.90
N ALA A 141 -8.29 -39.00 17.80
CA ALA A 141 -9.13 -39.35 18.93
C ALA A 141 -9.12 -40.87 19.12
N ILE A 142 -8.77 -41.32 20.33
CA ILE A 142 -9.07 -42.65 20.83
C ILE A 142 -10.46 -42.58 21.43
N ILE A 143 -11.37 -43.42 20.95
CA ILE A 143 -12.70 -43.58 21.53
C ILE A 143 -12.69 -44.86 22.36
N ASN A 144 -13.18 -44.78 23.59
CA ASN A 144 -13.32 -45.93 24.48
C ASN A 144 -14.76 -45.99 25.00
N ALA A 145 -15.35 -47.18 25.02
CA ALA A 145 -16.64 -47.44 25.64
C ALA A 145 -16.47 -48.43 26.79
N LYS A 146 -17.10 -48.13 27.94
CA LYS A 146 -17.04 -48.98 29.11
C LYS A 146 -18.43 -49.13 29.74
N ALA A 147 -18.82 -50.38 29.96
CA ALA A 147 -20.02 -50.71 30.73
C ALA A 147 -19.65 -50.77 32.22
N ILE A 148 -20.36 -50.01 33.04
CA ILE A 148 -20.07 -49.82 34.47
C ILE A 148 -21.17 -50.49 35.29
N THR A 149 -20.78 -51.35 36.21
CA THR A 149 -21.70 -51.98 37.17
C THR A 149 -21.90 -51.11 38.42
N ASN A 150 -22.99 -51.32 39.15
CA ASN A 150 -23.25 -50.68 40.45
C ASN A 150 -22.08 -50.79 41.47
N GLY A 151 -21.32 -51.90 41.44
CA GLY A 151 -20.13 -52.11 42.27
C GLY A 151 -18.88 -51.37 41.80
N GLN A 152 -18.87 -50.84 40.57
CA GLN A 152 -17.79 -50.04 39.97
C GLN A 152 -18.11 -48.55 40.02
N SER A 153 -19.00 -48.14 40.92
CA SER A 153 -19.48 -46.77 41.01
C SER A 153 -18.38 -45.75 41.29
N SER A 154 -17.26 -46.14 41.88
CA SER A 154 -16.10 -45.28 42.12
C SER A 154 -15.32 -44.91 40.85
N GLU A 155 -15.48 -45.65 39.73
CA GLU A 155 -14.67 -45.44 38.52
C GLU A 155 -14.94 -44.09 37.84
N VAL A 156 -16.21 -43.66 37.74
CA VAL A 156 -16.55 -42.35 37.18
C VAL A 156 -16.05 -41.22 38.09
N PHE A 157 -16.17 -41.37 39.41
CA PHE A 157 -15.65 -40.39 40.36
C PHE A 157 -14.12 -40.31 40.30
N SER A 158 -13.44 -41.46 40.15
CA SER A 158 -11.99 -41.51 39.98
C SER A 158 -11.55 -40.85 38.68
N LEU A 159 -12.27 -41.05 37.57
CA LEU A 159 -12.01 -40.36 36.31
C LEU A 159 -12.10 -38.84 36.50
N VAL A 160 -13.21 -38.34 37.05
CA VAL A 160 -13.40 -36.90 37.28
C VAL A 160 -12.33 -36.34 38.22
N ALA A 161 -12.06 -37.01 39.34
CA ALA A 161 -11.06 -36.56 40.30
C ALA A 161 -9.64 -36.50 39.69
N ASN A 162 -9.26 -37.50 38.89
CA ASN A 162 -7.97 -37.50 38.19
C ASN A 162 -7.88 -36.34 37.19
N GLN A 163 -8.95 -36.10 36.42
CA GLN A 163 -8.97 -35.00 35.44
C GLN A 163 -8.93 -33.63 36.11
N LEU A 164 -9.66 -33.41 37.21
CA LEU A 164 -9.62 -32.16 37.98
C LEU A 164 -8.24 -31.92 38.62
N THR A 165 -7.59 -32.99 39.12
CA THR A 165 -6.22 -32.92 39.66
C THR A 165 -5.20 -32.59 38.59
N ASN A 166 -5.40 -33.07 37.34
CA ASN A 166 -4.53 -32.71 36.23
C ASN A 166 -4.75 -31.25 35.80
N ILE A 167 -6.01 -30.82 35.72
CA ILE A 167 -6.37 -29.42 35.43
C ILE A 167 -5.79 -28.47 36.49
N SER A 168 -5.82 -28.83 37.77
CA SER A 168 -5.31 -27.96 38.84
C SER A 168 -3.80 -27.73 38.80
N LYS A 169 -3.04 -28.55 38.06
CA LYS A 169 -1.58 -28.36 37.86
C LYS A 169 -1.27 -27.27 36.80
N LEU A 170 -2.27 -26.81 36.06
CA LEU A 170 -2.11 -25.72 35.09
C LEU A 170 -1.91 -24.38 35.81
N THR A 171 -0.82 -23.68 35.49
CA THR A 171 -0.50 -22.36 36.07
C THR A 171 -1.47 -21.26 35.62
N THR A 172 -2.03 -21.38 34.42
CA THR A 172 -3.01 -20.44 33.85
C THR A 172 -4.10 -21.21 33.10
N PRO A 173 -5.21 -21.60 33.74
CA PRO A 173 -6.30 -22.31 33.07
C PRO A 173 -7.00 -21.41 32.05
N THR A 174 -7.21 -21.92 30.84
CA THR A 174 -7.96 -21.21 29.78
C THR A 174 -9.48 -21.36 29.98
N GLY A 175 -10.28 -20.49 29.37
CA GLY A 175 -11.75 -20.62 29.42
C GLY A 175 -12.26 -21.98 28.93
N ALA A 176 -11.57 -22.54 27.93
CA ALA A 176 -11.71 -23.91 27.44
C ALA A 176 -11.59 -24.99 28.53
N VAL A 177 -10.61 -24.88 29.43
CA VAL A 177 -10.43 -25.79 30.56
C VAL A 177 -11.56 -25.66 31.57
N LEU A 178 -12.01 -24.44 31.83
CA LEU A 178 -13.13 -24.19 32.74
C LEU A 178 -14.45 -24.77 32.20
N ALA A 179 -14.69 -24.68 30.89
CA ALA A 179 -15.84 -25.35 30.26
C ALA A 179 -15.80 -26.86 30.47
N LEU A 180 -14.61 -27.48 30.35
CA LEU A 180 -14.41 -28.91 30.60
C LEU A 180 -14.68 -29.27 32.08
N VAL A 181 -14.28 -28.44 33.03
CA VAL A 181 -14.65 -28.60 34.46
C VAL A 181 -16.17 -28.60 34.64
N GLY A 182 -16.87 -27.69 33.94
CA GLY A 182 -18.33 -27.66 33.90
C GLY A 182 -18.94 -28.96 33.38
N GLU A 183 -18.36 -29.53 32.31
CA GLU A 183 -18.80 -30.81 31.74
C GLU A 183 -18.60 -32.00 32.70
N PHE A 184 -17.50 -32.04 33.46
CA PHE A 184 -17.34 -33.03 34.52
C PHE A 184 -18.39 -32.88 35.63
N GLY A 185 -18.74 -31.64 36.00
CA GLY A 185 -19.84 -31.36 36.93
C GLY A 185 -21.18 -31.86 36.41
N ASN A 186 -21.47 -31.60 35.13
CA ASN A 186 -22.69 -32.08 34.46
C ASN A 186 -22.77 -33.61 34.41
N LEU A 187 -21.66 -34.30 34.14
CA LEU A 187 -21.58 -35.76 34.18
C LEU A 187 -21.94 -36.30 35.57
N LEU A 188 -21.39 -35.70 36.64
CA LEU A 188 -21.70 -36.10 38.01
C LEU A 188 -23.18 -35.86 38.35
N ASN A 189 -23.75 -34.74 37.93
CA ASN A 189 -25.15 -34.41 38.18
C ASN A 189 -26.14 -35.31 37.40
N ALA A 190 -25.85 -35.59 36.13
CA ALA A 190 -26.65 -36.52 35.33
C ALA A 190 -26.64 -37.92 35.96
N ARG A 191 -25.48 -38.34 36.47
CA ARG A 191 -25.34 -39.60 37.16
C ARG A 191 -26.13 -39.66 38.47
N THR A 192 -26.04 -38.65 39.34
CA THR A 192 -26.82 -38.63 40.60
C THR A 192 -28.33 -38.65 40.35
N THR A 193 -28.76 -38.06 39.25
CA THR A 193 -30.18 -38.03 38.83
C THR A 193 -30.60 -39.21 37.96
N LYS A 194 -29.71 -40.16 37.67
CA LYS A 194 -29.93 -41.33 36.79
C LYS A 194 -30.47 -40.96 35.40
N ARG A 195 -29.91 -39.90 34.81
CA ARG A 195 -30.26 -39.41 33.47
C ARG A 195 -29.12 -39.63 32.50
N GLU A 196 -29.46 -39.61 31.21
CA GLU A 196 -28.48 -39.54 30.13
C GLU A 196 -27.64 -38.26 30.27
N TYR A 197 -26.32 -38.40 30.14
CA TYR A 197 -25.40 -37.29 29.94
C TYR A 197 -24.90 -37.30 28.50
N LYS A 198 -24.83 -36.10 27.91
CA LYS A 198 -24.24 -35.82 26.61
C LYS A 198 -23.33 -34.61 26.76
N PHE A 199 -22.12 -34.71 26.22
CA PHE A 199 -21.20 -33.58 26.14
C PHE A 199 -21.81 -32.48 25.27
N SER A 200 -21.89 -31.27 25.82
CA SER A 200 -22.58 -30.13 25.18
C SER A 200 -21.67 -28.93 24.90
N SER A 201 -20.55 -28.83 25.63
CA SER A 201 -19.61 -27.72 25.51
C SER A 201 -18.75 -27.88 24.26
N THR A 202 -18.63 -26.81 23.46
CA THR A 202 -17.61 -26.75 22.42
C THR A 202 -16.38 -26.05 22.98
N ILE A 203 -15.22 -26.71 22.99
CA ILE A 203 -13.99 -26.10 23.48
C ILE A 203 -13.37 -25.26 22.37
N ARG A 204 -13.66 -23.96 22.37
CA ARG A 204 -13.09 -22.98 21.43
C ARG A 204 -11.83 -22.35 22.04
N LEU A 205 -10.71 -22.47 21.34
CA LEU A 205 -9.41 -21.90 21.78
C LEU A 205 -9.04 -20.62 21.04
N TYR A 206 -9.53 -20.44 19.81
CA TYR A 206 -9.30 -19.24 19.03
C TYR A 206 -10.64 -18.66 18.55
N GLU A 207 -10.87 -17.38 18.85
CA GLU A 207 -12.05 -16.63 18.44
C GLU A 207 -11.71 -15.79 17.21
N GLY A 208 -12.25 -16.19 16.07
CA GLY A 208 -12.22 -15.43 14.82
C GLY A 208 -13.41 -15.86 13.96
N GLU A 209 -13.89 -14.96 13.11
CA GLU A 209 -15.04 -15.18 12.22
C GLU A 209 -14.60 -15.94 10.95
N ASP A 210 -15.44 -16.86 10.48
CA ASP A 210 -15.37 -17.47 9.14
C ASP A 210 -13.99 -17.93 8.66
N PHE A 211 -13.41 -18.91 9.35
CA PHE A 211 -12.24 -19.61 8.82
C PHE A 211 -12.67 -20.60 7.74
N ASP A 212 -11.90 -20.65 6.67
CA ASP A 212 -12.02 -21.72 5.70
C ASP A 212 -11.60 -23.03 6.35
N THR A 213 -12.52 -23.99 6.35
CA THR A 213 -12.33 -25.30 6.98
C THR A 213 -12.36 -26.38 5.92
N ARG A 214 -11.48 -27.36 6.07
CA ARG A 214 -11.38 -28.49 5.15
C ARG A 214 -11.12 -29.78 5.91
N LEU A 215 -11.80 -30.85 5.49
CA LEU A 215 -11.70 -32.18 6.02
C LEU A 215 -10.28 -32.71 5.83
N HIS A 216 -9.68 -33.16 6.92
CA HIS A 216 -8.34 -33.73 6.94
C HIS A 216 -8.40 -35.26 7.02
N SER A 217 -9.22 -35.78 7.93
CA SER A 217 -9.33 -37.23 8.14
C SER A 217 -10.66 -37.62 8.75
N VAL A 218 -11.13 -38.83 8.44
CA VAL A 218 -12.32 -39.44 9.03
C VAL A 218 -11.99 -40.84 9.52
N ARG A 219 -12.39 -41.15 10.75
CA ARG A 219 -12.27 -42.49 11.33
C ARG A 219 -13.61 -42.97 11.82
N VAL A 220 -13.95 -44.21 11.49
CA VAL A 220 -15.18 -44.85 11.95
C VAL A 220 -14.83 -45.95 12.93
N TYR A 221 -15.24 -45.75 14.18
CA TYR A 221 -15.07 -46.69 15.26
C TYR A 221 -16.39 -47.41 15.53
N VAL A 222 -16.36 -48.73 15.64
CA VAL A 222 -17.54 -49.55 15.92
C VAL A 222 -17.41 -50.19 17.28
N PHE A 223 -18.51 -50.15 18.04
CA PHE A 223 -18.58 -50.70 19.39
C PHE A 223 -19.14 -52.11 19.34
N VAL A 224 -18.33 -53.09 19.70
CA VAL A 224 -18.69 -54.51 19.60
C VAL A 224 -18.37 -55.25 20.90
N PRO A 225 -19.04 -56.39 21.17
CA PRO A 225 -18.60 -57.30 22.22
C PRO A 225 -17.25 -57.94 21.86
N GLY A 226 -16.48 -58.37 22.86
CA GLY A 226 -15.09 -58.82 22.65
C GLY A 226 -14.89 -60.12 21.85
N ASP A 227 -15.96 -60.83 21.52
CA ASP A 227 -15.93 -62.01 20.65
C ASP A 227 -15.97 -61.66 19.14
N VAL A 228 -16.36 -60.43 18.79
CA VAL A 228 -16.37 -59.93 17.41
C VAL A 228 -14.96 -59.51 17.00
N LYS A 229 -14.28 -60.36 16.23
CA LYS A 229 -12.87 -60.14 15.86
C LYS A 229 -12.64 -59.12 14.75
N LYS A 230 -13.60 -58.91 13.84
CA LYS A 230 -13.48 -58.00 12.70
C LYS A 230 -14.80 -57.31 12.42
N VAL A 231 -14.71 -56.05 11.98
CA VAL A 231 -15.83 -55.25 11.51
C VAL A 231 -15.48 -54.75 10.11
N ASP A 232 -16.41 -54.89 9.17
CA ASP A 232 -16.22 -54.46 7.77
C ASP A 232 -17.30 -53.43 7.42
N ILE A 233 -16.86 -52.27 6.94
CA ILE A 233 -17.72 -51.16 6.53
C ILE A 233 -17.51 -50.95 5.03
N LYS A 234 -18.61 -50.92 4.26
CA LYS A 234 -18.54 -50.70 2.82
C LYS A 234 -17.97 -49.31 2.51
N THR A 235 -16.78 -49.29 1.90
CA THR A 235 -15.97 -48.07 1.78
C THR A 235 -16.31 -47.19 0.58
N VAL A 236 -16.83 -47.76 -0.52
CA VAL A 236 -16.95 -47.05 -1.82
C VAL A 236 -17.87 -45.83 -1.75
N LYS A 237 -19.07 -45.95 -1.19
CA LYS A 237 -20.03 -44.83 -1.09
C LYS A 237 -19.55 -43.78 -0.08
N LEU A 238 -18.95 -44.23 1.02
CA LEU A 238 -18.43 -43.35 2.04
C LEU A 238 -17.24 -42.53 1.52
N ALA A 239 -16.31 -43.15 0.80
CA ALA A 239 -15.17 -42.44 0.19
C ALA A 239 -15.62 -41.37 -0.81
N ASP A 240 -16.56 -41.70 -1.71
CA ASP A 240 -17.11 -40.74 -2.69
C ASP A 240 -17.82 -39.57 -2.00
N TYR A 241 -18.58 -39.83 -0.94
CA TYR A 241 -19.23 -38.79 -0.15
C TYR A 241 -18.23 -37.85 0.52
N LEU A 242 -17.19 -38.39 1.15
CA LEU A 242 -16.16 -37.60 1.85
C LEU A 242 -15.36 -36.71 0.88
N GLN A 243 -15.02 -37.24 -0.31
CA GLN A 243 -14.33 -36.46 -1.35
C GLN A 243 -15.19 -35.32 -1.90
N LYS A 244 -16.50 -35.52 -2.04
CA LYS A 244 -17.44 -34.51 -2.55
C LYS A 244 -17.81 -33.44 -1.53
N ASN A 245 -17.64 -33.72 -0.23
CA ASN A 245 -18.06 -32.83 0.86
C ASN A 245 -16.88 -32.47 1.79
N PRO A 246 -15.82 -31.83 1.27
CA PRO A 246 -14.62 -31.57 2.06
C PRO A 246 -14.81 -30.50 3.13
N ASN A 247 -15.81 -29.62 3.04
CA ASN A 247 -15.90 -28.47 3.95
C ASN A 247 -16.78 -28.76 5.19
N ARG A 248 -17.76 -29.64 5.07
CA ARG A 248 -18.68 -29.99 6.16
C ARG A 248 -19.42 -31.29 5.86
N LEU A 249 -19.52 -32.14 6.87
CA LEU A 249 -20.28 -33.38 6.78
C LEU A 249 -21.72 -33.19 7.30
N ASP A 250 -22.70 -33.49 6.44
CA ASP A 250 -24.09 -33.68 6.84
C ASP A 250 -24.29 -35.04 7.53
N ARG A 251 -25.03 -35.05 8.64
CA ARG A 251 -25.24 -36.24 9.47
C ARG A 251 -26.04 -37.32 8.73
N ARG A 252 -27.10 -36.96 8.01
CA ARG A 252 -27.99 -37.91 7.34
C ARG A 252 -27.29 -38.56 6.15
N GLN A 253 -26.62 -37.75 5.35
CA GLN A 253 -25.84 -38.24 4.20
C GLN A 253 -24.67 -39.10 4.67
N LEU A 254 -24.01 -38.75 5.78
CA LEU A 254 -22.96 -39.57 6.38
C LEU A 254 -23.47 -40.94 6.84
N GLU A 255 -24.66 -40.99 7.47
CA GLU A 255 -25.31 -42.26 7.87
C GLU A 255 -25.62 -43.14 6.66
N GLU A 256 -26.22 -42.56 5.62
CA GLU A 256 -26.58 -43.26 4.40
C GLU A 256 -25.35 -43.78 3.64
N ALA A 257 -24.31 -42.95 3.52
CA ALA A 257 -23.07 -43.30 2.84
C ALA A 257 -22.29 -44.39 3.58
N THR A 258 -22.30 -44.37 4.93
CA THR A 258 -21.68 -45.42 5.75
C THR A 258 -22.45 -46.74 5.63
N GLY A 259 -23.79 -46.68 5.65
CA GLY A 259 -24.66 -47.84 5.43
C GLY A 259 -24.49 -48.99 6.43
N TYR A 260 -23.82 -48.76 7.56
CA TYR A 260 -23.54 -49.77 8.58
C TYR A 260 -24.68 -49.83 9.59
N LYS A 261 -25.22 -51.03 9.81
CA LYS A 261 -26.38 -51.22 10.70
C LYS A 261 -26.07 -52.13 11.87
N ASP A 262 -25.10 -53.03 11.81
CA ASP A 262 -25.06 -54.18 12.74
C ASP A 262 -24.91 -53.79 14.22
N TYR A 263 -24.05 -52.80 14.50
CA TYR A 263 -23.70 -52.32 15.82
C TYR A 263 -23.67 -50.78 15.90
N PRO A 264 -23.67 -50.18 17.11
CA PRO A 264 -23.39 -48.76 17.30
C PRO A 264 -22.02 -48.39 16.74
N PHE A 265 -21.92 -47.22 16.12
CA PHE A 265 -20.65 -46.72 15.59
C PHE A 265 -20.53 -45.22 15.76
N MET A 266 -19.28 -44.75 15.81
CA MET A 266 -18.91 -43.36 15.98
C MET A 266 -18.01 -42.93 14.84
N VAL A 267 -18.37 -41.83 14.19
CA VAL A 267 -17.55 -41.18 13.18
C VAL A 267 -16.83 -39.99 13.81
N VAL A 268 -15.51 -39.99 13.73
CA VAL A 268 -14.65 -38.87 14.14
C VAL A 268 -14.16 -38.18 12.86
N ALA A 269 -14.57 -36.94 12.67
CA ALA A 269 -14.17 -36.11 11.54
C ALA A 269 -13.27 -34.98 12.03
N ASN A 270 -12.04 -34.94 11.51
CA ASN A 270 -11.06 -33.90 11.79
C ASN A 270 -11.03 -32.93 10.62
N TYR A 271 -11.14 -31.64 10.91
CA TYR A 271 -11.01 -30.55 9.95
C TYR A 271 -9.80 -29.72 10.30
N LYS A 272 -9.05 -29.30 9.28
CA LYS A 272 -8.08 -28.22 9.42
C LYS A 272 -8.72 -26.91 9.02
N SER A 273 -8.35 -25.83 9.70
CA SER A 273 -8.79 -24.47 9.36
C SER A 273 -7.60 -23.58 9.04
N LEU A 274 -7.76 -22.76 8.01
CA LEU A 274 -6.80 -21.75 7.59
C LEU A 274 -6.71 -20.63 8.64
N TYR A 275 -5.53 -20.05 8.86
CA TYR A 275 -5.43 -18.78 9.58
C TYR A 275 -6.09 -17.66 8.80
N LYS A 276 -6.76 -16.74 9.50
CA LYS A 276 -7.40 -15.58 8.87
C LYS A 276 -7.14 -14.34 9.70
N THR A 277 -6.70 -13.31 9.02
CA THR A 277 -6.53 -11.96 9.54
C THR A 277 -7.88 -11.25 9.56
N ASP A 278 -8.10 -10.39 10.56
CA ASP A 278 -9.25 -9.47 10.56
C ASP A 278 -9.10 -8.54 9.33
N VAL A 279 -10.06 -8.59 8.41
CA VAL A 279 -10.09 -7.76 7.19
C VAL A 279 -10.39 -6.32 7.59
N LEU A 280 -9.61 -5.37 7.07
CA LEU A 280 -9.77 -3.95 7.38
C LEU A 280 -9.99 -3.13 6.11
N THR A 281 -11.02 -2.30 6.13
CA THR A 281 -11.18 -1.23 5.14
C THR A 281 -10.35 0.00 5.56
N GLY A 282 -9.94 0.83 4.60
CA GLY A 282 -9.11 2.01 4.88
C GLY A 282 -9.73 2.99 5.90
N ASP A 283 -11.06 3.06 5.96
CA ASP A 283 -11.77 3.94 6.90
C ASP A 283 -11.73 3.42 8.34
N GLU A 284 -11.74 2.09 8.52
CA GLU A 284 -11.68 1.43 9.84
C GLU A 284 -10.29 1.53 10.48
N VAL A 285 -9.23 1.72 9.68
CA VAL A 285 -7.87 1.85 10.21
C VAL A 285 -7.74 3.14 11.03
N THR A 286 -7.54 2.97 12.33
CA THR A 286 -7.31 4.01 13.34
C THR A 286 -6.18 3.58 14.27
N LEU A 287 -5.50 4.55 14.92
CA LEU A 287 -4.41 4.26 15.85
C LEU A 287 -4.85 3.39 17.04
N ASP A 288 -6.06 3.60 17.55
CA ASP A 288 -6.64 2.78 18.63
C ASP A 288 -6.85 1.32 18.19
N LEU A 289 -7.37 1.11 16.98
CA LEU A 289 -7.56 -0.23 16.43
C LEU A 289 -6.22 -0.94 16.23
N ILE A 290 -5.20 -0.23 15.74
CA ILE A 290 -3.85 -0.77 15.53
C ILE A 290 -3.24 -1.24 16.86
N GLU A 291 -3.31 -0.44 17.93
CA GLU A 291 -2.79 -0.83 19.24
C GLU A 291 -3.60 -1.98 19.87
N LYS A 292 -4.93 -1.98 19.74
CA LYS A 292 -5.78 -3.12 20.16
C LYS A 292 -5.39 -4.41 19.44
N ARG A 293 -5.19 -4.34 18.12
CA ARG A 293 -4.77 -5.47 17.30
C ARG A 293 -3.40 -5.99 17.72
N LYS A 294 -2.42 -5.11 17.95
CA LYS A 294 -1.09 -5.46 18.45
C LYS A 294 -1.16 -6.22 19.78
N LEU A 295 -1.97 -5.77 20.74
CA LEU A 295 -2.16 -6.46 22.01
C LEU A 295 -2.84 -7.82 21.84
N LYS A 296 -3.87 -7.91 20.98
CA LYS A 296 -4.56 -9.17 20.64
C LYS A 296 -3.59 -10.19 20.05
N ILE A 297 -2.75 -9.79 19.10
CA ILE A 297 -1.74 -10.65 18.46
C ILE A 297 -0.69 -11.11 19.46
N GLN A 298 -0.19 -10.21 20.31
CA GLN A 298 0.80 -10.57 21.33
C GLN A 298 0.22 -11.59 22.33
N ALA A 299 -1.00 -11.35 22.82
CA ALA A 299 -1.67 -12.29 23.72
C ALA A 299 -1.92 -13.65 23.05
N ALA A 300 -2.32 -13.66 21.78
CA ALA A 300 -2.50 -14.89 21.01
C ALA A 300 -1.18 -15.67 20.87
N TYR A 301 -0.07 -15.00 20.61
CA TYR A 301 1.25 -15.63 20.52
C TYR A 301 1.73 -16.17 21.87
N ASP A 302 1.60 -15.39 22.95
CA ASP A 302 2.00 -15.79 24.31
C ASP A 302 1.20 -17.03 24.78
N GLN A 303 -0.05 -17.13 24.35
CA GLN A 303 -0.93 -18.29 24.58
C GLN A 303 -0.71 -19.44 23.59
N LYS A 304 0.25 -19.32 22.66
CA LYS A 304 0.55 -20.31 21.60
C LYS A 304 -0.65 -20.61 20.69
N LEU A 305 -1.49 -19.61 20.44
CA LEU A 305 -2.66 -19.69 19.57
C LEU A 305 -2.34 -19.46 18.08
N ILE A 306 -1.18 -18.86 17.80
CA ILE A 306 -0.63 -18.65 16.46
C ILE A 306 0.82 -19.10 16.45
N ASN A 307 1.35 -19.51 15.30
CA ASN A 307 2.76 -19.90 15.17
C ASN A 307 3.67 -18.68 14.95
N ASP A 308 4.98 -18.90 15.05
CA ASP A 308 6.01 -17.86 14.97
C ASP A 308 5.97 -17.10 13.64
N GLU A 309 5.71 -17.79 12.53
CA GLU A 309 5.67 -17.19 11.19
C GLU A 309 4.43 -16.28 11.02
N THR A 310 3.25 -16.75 11.42
CA THR A 310 2.03 -15.93 11.45
C THR A 310 2.20 -14.72 12.36
N PHE A 311 2.78 -14.91 13.55
CA PHE A 311 3.04 -13.80 14.48
C PHE A 311 3.98 -12.75 13.87
N ARG A 312 5.05 -13.19 13.19
CA ARG A 312 5.96 -12.30 12.47
C ARG A 312 5.24 -11.50 11.39
N GLN A 313 4.44 -12.16 10.55
CA GLN A 313 3.70 -11.50 9.47
C GLN A 313 2.65 -10.53 10.01
N GLU A 314 1.91 -10.89 11.05
CA GLU A 314 0.97 -10.02 11.76
C GLU A 314 1.65 -8.77 12.31
N LYS A 315 2.80 -8.92 12.98
CA LYS A 315 3.56 -7.77 13.53
C LYS A 315 3.99 -6.80 12.43
N LEU A 316 4.50 -7.34 11.32
CA LEU A 316 4.89 -6.54 10.16
C LEU A 316 3.70 -5.88 9.47
N TYR A 317 2.53 -6.53 9.47
CA TYR A 317 1.31 -5.95 8.95
C TYR A 317 0.78 -4.82 9.85
N VAL A 318 0.87 -4.97 11.17
CA VAL A 318 0.57 -3.90 12.15
C VAL A 318 1.48 -2.68 11.94
N GLU A 319 2.78 -2.89 11.69
CA GLU A 319 3.72 -1.80 11.36
C GLU A 319 3.31 -1.10 10.05
N PHE A 320 2.89 -1.85 9.05
CA PHE A 320 2.38 -1.31 7.80
C PHE A 320 1.08 -0.51 7.96
N LEU A 321 0.13 -1.00 8.76
CA LEU A 321 -1.09 -0.28 9.11
C LEU A 321 -0.79 1.03 9.85
N ARG A 322 0.27 1.07 10.66
CA ARG A 322 0.72 2.29 11.33
C ARG A 322 1.20 3.35 10.33
N ILE A 323 1.99 2.95 9.33
CA ILE A 323 2.42 3.84 8.23
C ILE A 323 1.19 4.42 7.51
N PHE A 324 0.20 3.58 7.20
CA PHE A 324 -1.05 4.03 6.59
C PHE A 324 -1.86 4.96 7.52
N GLY A 325 -1.91 4.67 8.83
CA GLY A 325 -2.54 5.52 9.83
C GLY A 325 -1.92 6.92 9.91
N ASP A 326 -0.58 6.99 9.92
CA ASP A 326 0.17 8.25 9.88
C ASP A 326 -0.14 9.05 8.60
N MET A 327 -0.17 8.37 7.44
CA MET A 327 -0.55 8.96 6.16
C MET A 327 -1.97 9.56 6.21
N LYS A 328 -2.94 8.83 6.76
CA LYS A 328 -4.34 9.26 6.90
C LYS A 328 -4.47 10.46 7.83
N GLN A 329 -3.70 10.49 8.93
CA GLN A 329 -3.66 11.64 9.82
C GLN A 329 -3.12 12.89 9.11
N ASN A 330 -2.03 12.77 8.37
CA ASN A 330 -1.47 13.88 7.58
C ASN A 330 -2.45 14.35 6.49
N LEU A 331 -3.20 13.42 5.89
CA LEU A 331 -4.22 13.71 4.89
C LEU A 331 -5.42 14.47 5.47
N ASN A 332 -5.86 14.11 6.68
CA ASN A 332 -6.90 14.86 7.38
C ASN A 332 -6.42 16.28 7.74
N THR A 333 -5.20 16.43 8.23
CA THR A 333 -4.56 17.73 8.51
C THR A 333 -4.45 18.58 7.24
N TYR A 334 -4.02 17.99 6.13
CA TYR A 334 -3.96 18.65 4.82
C TYR A 334 -5.35 19.13 4.38
N ARG A 335 -6.39 18.28 4.44
CA ARG A 335 -7.76 18.67 4.07
C ARG A 335 -8.32 19.83 4.90
N LEU A 336 -7.99 19.88 6.19
CA LEU A 336 -8.38 20.99 7.08
C LEU A 336 -7.65 22.29 6.70
N ASN A 337 -6.34 22.22 6.44
CA ASN A 337 -5.51 23.38 6.14
C ASN A 337 -5.68 23.91 4.71
N TYR A 338 -6.02 23.03 3.76
CA TYR A 338 -6.31 23.41 2.38
C TYR A 338 -7.43 24.45 2.30
N ARG A 339 -8.44 24.35 3.18
CA ARG A 339 -9.53 25.33 3.29
C ARG A 339 -9.08 26.68 3.86
N ASN A 340 -8.01 26.71 4.64
CA ASN A 340 -7.47 27.90 5.30
C ASN A 340 -6.40 28.64 4.45
N ASN A 341 -6.09 28.12 3.26
CA ASN A 341 -5.29 28.77 2.21
C ASN A 341 -3.88 29.24 2.63
N SER A 342 -3.18 28.46 3.46
CA SER A 342 -1.75 28.69 3.79
C SER A 342 -0.84 27.82 2.91
N PRO A 343 -0.14 28.38 1.90
CA PRO A 343 0.64 27.59 0.93
C PRO A 343 1.78 26.79 1.60
N GLU A 344 2.52 27.40 2.52
CA GLU A 344 3.66 26.76 3.17
C GLU A 344 3.24 25.58 4.07
N ILE A 345 2.15 25.73 4.83
CA ILE A 345 1.61 24.67 5.67
C ILE A 345 1.07 23.53 4.79
N ASN A 346 0.41 23.86 3.68
CA ASN A 346 -0.11 22.88 2.74
C ASN A 346 1.02 22.08 2.07
N ALA A 347 2.10 22.74 1.63
CA ALA A 347 3.27 22.09 1.05
C ALA A 347 3.95 21.13 2.05
N LYS A 348 4.08 21.54 3.33
CA LYS A 348 4.65 20.67 4.39
C LYS A 348 3.79 19.44 4.65
N ASN A 349 2.48 19.60 4.77
CA ASN A 349 1.57 18.46 4.97
C ASN A 349 1.55 17.54 3.74
N LEU A 350 1.53 18.11 2.53
CA LEU A 350 1.57 17.33 1.28
C LEU A 350 2.86 16.53 1.17
N PHE A 351 4.00 17.13 1.52
CA PHE A 351 5.28 16.42 1.56
C PHE A 351 5.28 15.27 2.57
N ALA A 352 4.71 15.47 3.77
CA ALA A 352 4.57 14.39 4.75
C ALA A 352 3.70 13.23 4.22
N ILE A 353 2.59 13.53 3.54
CA ILE A 353 1.74 12.50 2.88
C ILE A 353 2.54 11.72 1.83
N ILE A 354 3.33 12.42 1.01
CA ILE A 354 4.17 11.83 -0.03
C ILE A 354 5.23 10.89 0.58
N GLN A 355 5.90 11.31 1.66
CA GLN A 355 6.87 10.48 2.38
C GLN A 355 6.21 9.21 2.92
N GLU A 356 5.05 9.34 3.57
CA GLU A 356 4.34 8.19 4.13
C GLU A 356 3.84 7.23 3.05
N TYR A 357 3.31 7.76 1.95
CA TYR A 357 2.86 6.94 0.82
C TYR A 357 4.02 6.21 0.13
N LYS A 358 5.19 6.87 -0.03
CA LYS A 358 6.41 6.21 -0.53
C LYS A 358 6.86 5.11 0.44
N ARG A 359 6.87 5.38 1.75
CA ARG A 359 7.22 4.42 2.81
C ARG A 359 6.29 3.21 2.83
N LEU A 360 4.99 3.44 2.62
CA LEU A 360 3.97 2.39 2.52
C LEU A 360 4.28 1.47 1.33
N LYS A 361 4.47 2.06 0.14
CA LYS A 361 4.83 1.31 -1.08
C LYS A 361 6.14 0.54 -0.95
N GLY A 362 7.18 1.17 -0.38
CA GLY A 362 8.47 0.51 -0.15
C GLY A 362 8.38 -0.64 0.85
N THR A 363 7.58 -0.48 1.90
CA THR A 363 7.33 -1.55 2.89
C THR A 363 6.65 -2.75 2.23
N PHE A 364 5.66 -2.52 1.37
CA PHE A 364 5.00 -3.57 0.60
C PHE A 364 5.98 -4.33 -0.29
N ASP A 365 6.78 -3.65 -1.12
CA ASP A 365 7.78 -4.31 -1.99
C ASP A 365 8.81 -5.11 -1.18
N ALA A 366 9.16 -4.63 0.01
CA ALA A 366 10.07 -5.34 0.90
C ALA A 366 9.43 -6.64 1.41
N ARG A 367 8.15 -6.61 1.80
CA ARG A 367 7.41 -7.81 2.22
C ARG A 367 7.24 -8.79 1.08
N GLU A 368 6.94 -8.31 -0.13
CA GLU A 368 6.77 -9.17 -1.30
C GLU A 368 8.07 -9.93 -1.65
N ARG A 369 9.22 -9.27 -1.50
CA ARG A 369 10.53 -9.91 -1.66
C ARG A 369 10.86 -10.87 -0.53
N GLU A 370 10.61 -10.48 0.72
CA GLU A 370 10.92 -11.28 1.91
C GLU A 370 10.13 -12.60 1.96
N PHE A 371 8.84 -12.55 1.60
CA PHE A 371 7.92 -13.68 1.75
C PHE A 371 7.46 -14.29 0.42
N LYS A 372 8.24 -14.12 -0.65
CA LYS A 372 7.91 -14.63 -2.00
C LYS A 372 7.56 -16.13 -2.03
N GLY A 373 8.21 -16.94 -1.19
CA GLY A 373 7.97 -18.39 -1.08
C GLY A 373 7.00 -18.82 0.02
N SER A 374 6.45 -17.89 0.81
CA SER A 374 5.55 -18.19 1.92
C SER A 374 4.10 -18.25 1.44
N SER A 375 3.44 -19.41 1.54
CA SER A 375 2.04 -19.55 1.15
C SER A 375 1.14 -18.63 1.99
N GLY A 376 1.39 -18.58 3.30
CA GLY A 376 0.61 -17.75 4.22
C GLY A 376 0.65 -16.28 3.83
N TYR A 377 1.80 -15.79 3.38
CA TYR A 377 1.89 -14.44 2.85
C TYR A 377 1.07 -14.28 1.56
N GLN A 378 1.23 -15.18 0.58
CA GLN A 378 0.56 -15.04 -0.73
C GLN A 378 -0.97 -15.12 -0.62
N HIS A 379 -1.50 -15.99 0.24
CA HIS A 379 -2.94 -16.23 0.33
C HIS A 379 -3.65 -15.41 1.40
N ILE A 380 -2.98 -15.07 2.50
CA ILE A 380 -3.62 -14.40 3.65
C ILE A 380 -3.21 -12.94 3.71
N PHE A 381 -1.91 -12.64 3.78
CA PHE A 381 -1.47 -11.28 4.08
C PHE A 381 -1.38 -10.37 2.85
N LYS A 382 -0.90 -10.88 1.71
CA LYS A 382 -0.72 -10.10 0.47
C LYS A 382 -2.01 -9.41 0.03
N PRO A 383 -3.18 -10.06 0.00
CA PRO A 383 -4.45 -9.40 -0.33
C PRO A 383 -4.78 -8.24 0.62
N GLU A 384 -4.47 -8.36 1.91
CA GLU A 384 -4.71 -7.29 2.89
C GLU A 384 -3.80 -6.08 2.66
N TYR A 385 -2.51 -6.32 2.39
CA TYR A 385 -1.59 -5.25 2.01
C TYR A 385 -2.07 -4.53 0.73
N GLU A 386 -2.50 -5.29 -0.28
CA GLU A 386 -3.03 -4.75 -1.55
C GLU A 386 -4.30 -3.94 -1.33
N ALA A 387 -5.22 -4.39 -0.46
CA ALA A 387 -6.44 -3.67 -0.12
C ALA A 387 -6.15 -2.30 0.53
N ILE A 388 -5.21 -2.25 1.47
CA ILE A 388 -4.80 -0.99 2.11
C ILE A 388 -4.07 -0.06 1.13
N LEU A 389 -3.20 -0.60 0.25
CA LEU A 389 -2.59 0.19 -0.81
C LEU A 389 -3.62 0.77 -1.78
N ALA A 390 -4.62 -0.01 -2.17
CA ALA A 390 -5.70 0.45 -3.03
C ALA A 390 -6.49 1.61 -2.37
N ASN A 391 -6.76 1.51 -1.07
CA ASN A 391 -7.37 2.61 -0.31
C ASN A 391 -6.47 3.86 -0.27
N ALA A 392 -5.17 3.70 -0.05
CA ALA A 392 -4.21 4.80 -0.08
C ALA A 392 -4.21 5.48 -1.47
N ASP A 393 -4.19 4.69 -2.53
CA ASP A 393 -4.25 5.16 -3.91
C ASP A 393 -5.52 5.97 -4.19
N LEU A 394 -6.68 5.53 -3.68
CA LEU A 394 -7.95 6.23 -3.81
C LEU A 394 -7.96 7.56 -3.06
N TYR A 395 -7.42 7.61 -1.85
CA TYR A 395 -7.36 8.85 -1.07
C TYR A 395 -6.51 9.93 -1.75
N LEU A 396 -5.46 9.52 -2.49
CA LEU A 396 -4.60 10.44 -3.23
C LEU A 396 -5.21 10.93 -4.56
N GLU A 397 -6.32 10.36 -5.04
CA GLU A 397 -7.03 10.86 -6.22
C GLU A 397 -8.01 12.01 -5.88
N ALA A 398 -8.12 12.41 -4.61
CA ALA A 398 -9.14 13.36 -4.16
C ALA A 398 -8.97 14.78 -4.72
N ASP A 399 -7.74 15.23 -5.01
CA ASP A 399 -7.47 16.53 -5.63
C ASP A 399 -6.19 16.52 -6.48
N HIS A 400 -5.97 17.59 -7.24
CA HIS A 400 -4.84 17.71 -8.17
C HIS A 400 -3.47 17.64 -7.48
N ASN A 401 -3.31 18.21 -6.29
CA ASN A 401 -2.03 18.21 -5.58
C ASN A 401 -1.70 16.82 -5.04
N LEU A 402 -2.69 16.14 -4.46
CA LEU A 402 -2.55 14.75 -4.00
C LEU A 402 -2.26 13.80 -5.16
N LYS A 403 -2.93 13.98 -6.30
CA LYS A 403 -2.72 13.19 -7.51
C LYS A 403 -1.30 13.38 -8.07
N ASN A 404 -0.81 14.62 -8.07
CA ASN A 404 0.56 14.91 -8.44
C ASN A 404 1.56 14.33 -7.43
N GLY A 405 1.23 14.33 -6.12
CA GLY A 405 2.00 13.65 -5.08
C GLY A 405 2.13 12.15 -5.33
N LYS A 406 1.04 11.49 -5.73
CA LYS A 406 1.06 10.08 -6.15
C LYS A 406 1.95 9.84 -7.36
N LEU A 407 1.85 10.70 -8.39
CA LEU A 407 2.69 10.63 -9.59
C LEU A 407 4.17 10.89 -9.29
N LEU A 408 4.45 11.80 -8.35
CA LEU A 408 5.79 12.08 -7.84
C LEU A 408 6.39 10.82 -7.20
N VAL A 409 5.67 10.17 -6.28
CA VAL A 409 6.15 8.92 -5.66
C VAL A 409 6.41 7.83 -6.71
N LYS A 410 5.54 7.68 -7.71
CA LYS A 410 5.79 6.76 -8.83
C LYS A 410 7.09 7.10 -9.55
N THR A 411 7.26 8.36 -9.94
CA THR A 411 8.46 8.85 -10.65
C THR A 411 9.73 8.64 -9.81
N LEU A 412 9.69 8.89 -8.51
CA LEU A 412 10.81 8.64 -7.60
C LEU A 412 11.16 7.16 -7.51
N ARG A 413 10.17 6.27 -7.40
CA ARG A 413 10.40 4.81 -7.39
C ARG A 413 10.98 4.33 -8.71
N ASP A 414 10.49 4.83 -9.84
CA ASP A 414 10.99 4.48 -11.17
C ASP A 414 12.47 4.93 -11.32
N LEU A 415 12.80 6.14 -10.87
CA LEU A 415 14.17 6.68 -10.90
C LEU A 415 15.14 5.92 -9.98
N GLU A 416 14.67 5.41 -8.84
CA GLU A 416 15.48 4.64 -7.88
C GLU A 416 15.71 3.19 -8.36
N ASN A 417 14.70 2.56 -8.95
CA ASN A 417 14.75 1.15 -9.35
C ASN A 417 15.28 0.95 -10.78
N GLU A 418 15.07 1.92 -11.68
CA GLU A 418 15.44 1.82 -13.09
C GLU A 418 16.19 3.09 -13.57
N PRO A 419 17.47 3.28 -13.19
CA PRO A 419 18.23 4.48 -13.53
C PRO A 419 18.38 4.73 -15.04
N LYS A 420 18.24 3.68 -15.86
CA LYS A 420 18.35 3.73 -17.33
C LYS A 420 17.07 4.20 -18.02
N ALA A 421 15.93 4.24 -17.32
CA ALA A 421 14.64 4.59 -17.91
C ALA A 421 14.49 6.09 -18.27
N TRP A 422 15.54 6.88 -18.04
CA TRP A 422 15.53 8.34 -18.21
C TRP A 422 16.85 8.85 -18.81
N ASP A 423 17.53 8.04 -19.62
CA ASP A 423 18.79 8.41 -20.26
C ASP A 423 18.57 9.35 -21.46
N THR A 424 17.34 9.48 -21.98
CA THR A 424 17.03 10.38 -23.09
C THR A 424 16.61 11.79 -22.63
N PRO A 425 16.90 12.84 -23.42
CA PRO A 425 16.47 14.21 -23.10
C PRO A 425 14.96 14.38 -22.90
N GLU A 426 14.14 13.69 -23.70
CA GLU A 426 12.68 13.78 -23.64
C GLU A 426 12.13 13.15 -22.34
N GLU A 427 12.68 12.00 -21.95
CA GLU A 427 12.32 11.32 -20.71
C GLU A 427 12.72 12.18 -19.49
N ARG A 428 13.93 12.74 -19.47
CA ARG A 428 14.36 13.63 -18.38
C ARG A 428 13.47 14.85 -18.24
N GLU A 429 13.07 15.46 -19.34
CA GLU A 429 12.16 16.62 -19.32
C GLU A 429 10.78 16.22 -18.76
N ALA A 430 10.27 15.05 -19.15
CA ALA A 430 9.03 14.51 -18.62
C ALA A 430 9.13 14.19 -17.11
N ALA A 431 10.26 13.63 -16.65
CA ALA A 431 10.51 13.40 -15.23
C ALA A 431 10.57 14.72 -14.45
N LEU A 432 11.34 15.72 -14.92
CA LEU A 432 11.39 17.05 -14.31
C LEU A 432 10.01 17.71 -14.26
N THR A 433 9.20 17.55 -15.30
CA THR A 433 7.81 18.04 -15.33
C THR A 433 6.99 17.44 -14.19
N ARG A 434 7.14 16.14 -13.92
CA ARG A 434 6.43 15.45 -12.83
C ARG A 434 7.00 15.81 -11.46
N LEU A 435 8.32 15.94 -11.34
CA LEU A 435 9.00 16.34 -10.10
C LEU A 435 8.57 17.75 -9.65
N TYR A 436 8.40 18.67 -10.60
CA TYR A 436 7.91 20.03 -10.34
C TYR A 436 6.38 20.19 -10.41
N ALA A 437 5.62 19.11 -10.64
CA ALA A 437 4.16 19.17 -10.65
C ALA A 437 3.55 19.31 -9.23
N VAL A 438 4.36 19.07 -8.20
CA VAL A 438 3.99 19.20 -6.79
C VAL A 438 4.71 20.41 -6.21
N GLU A 439 3.96 21.25 -5.50
CA GLU A 439 4.56 22.32 -4.71
C GLU A 439 5.19 21.73 -3.44
N LEU A 440 6.52 21.55 -3.48
CA LEU A 440 7.29 21.08 -2.35
C LEU A 440 7.65 22.25 -1.42
N PRO A 441 7.89 21.98 -0.12
CA PRO A 441 8.46 22.97 0.80
C PRO A 441 9.76 23.58 0.28
N ASN A 442 10.20 24.67 0.90
CA ASN A 442 11.46 25.30 0.56
C ASN A 442 12.65 24.32 0.69
N ALA A 443 13.73 24.59 -0.06
CA ALA A 443 14.89 23.72 -0.11
C ALA A 443 15.54 23.49 1.27
N GLU A 444 15.49 24.49 2.15
CA GLU A 444 15.96 24.37 3.54
C GLU A 444 15.19 23.30 4.31
N PHE A 445 13.85 23.31 4.25
CA PHE A 445 13.03 22.29 4.90
C PHE A 445 13.25 20.90 4.30
N LEU A 446 13.30 20.80 2.96
CA LEU A 446 13.56 19.53 2.28
C LEU A 446 14.93 18.95 2.69
N SER A 447 15.96 19.79 2.77
CA SER A 447 17.32 19.37 3.15
C SER A 447 17.44 18.85 4.58
N ALA A 448 16.48 19.18 5.46
CA ALA A 448 16.44 18.66 6.82
C ALA A 448 15.97 17.19 6.90
N SER A 449 15.38 16.66 5.82
CA SER A 449 14.91 15.27 5.74
C SER A 449 15.74 14.46 4.74
N VAL A 450 15.98 13.17 5.04
CA VAL A 450 16.74 12.28 4.16
C VAL A 450 16.05 12.14 2.79
N GLU A 451 14.72 11.99 2.77
CA GLU A 451 13.95 11.89 1.55
C GLU A 451 13.95 13.20 0.74
N GLY A 452 13.83 14.35 1.41
CA GLY A 452 13.87 15.64 0.75
C GLY A 452 15.23 15.92 0.13
N GLU A 453 16.33 15.60 0.83
CA GLU A 453 17.68 15.70 0.28
C GLU A 453 17.87 14.77 -0.93
N ALA A 454 17.35 13.54 -0.88
CA ALA A 454 17.39 12.61 -2.00
C ALA A 454 16.66 13.15 -3.23
N ILE A 455 15.48 13.74 -3.05
CA ILE A 455 14.70 14.38 -4.14
C ILE A 455 15.50 15.55 -4.75
N LEU A 456 16.07 16.42 -3.91
CA LEU A 456 16.87 17.56 -4.38
C LEU A 456 18.10 17.11 -5.17
N LYS A 457 18.82 16.09 -4.69
CA LYS A 457 19.98 15.50 -5.41
C LYS A 457 19.57 14.92 -6.75
N LEU A 458 18.43 14.23 -6.80
CA LEU A 458 17.92 13.62 -8.03
C LEU A 458 17.51 14.66 -9.05
N ILE A 459 16.76 15.70 -8.63
CA ILE A 459 16.41 16.84 -9.48
C ILE A 459 17.69 17.46 -10.05
N LYS A 460 18.65 17.81 -9.19
CA LYS A 460 19.92 18.42 -9.62
C LYS A 460 20.66 17.56 -10.64
N LYS A 461 20.72 16.24 -10.44
CA LYS A 461 21.36 15.31 -11.39
C LYS A 461 20.65 15.31 -12.75
N LEU A 462 19.32 15.23 -12.76
CA LEU A 462 18.53 15.25 -14.00
C LEU A 462 18.69 16.57 -14.75
N GLU A 463 18.67 17.69 -14.02
CA GLU A 463 18.87 19.01 -14.60
C GLU A 463 20.28 19.22 -15.17
N GLU A 464 21.32 18.73 -14.49
CA GLU A 464 22.69 18.81 -14.98
C GLU A 464 22.87 18.01 -16.27
N GLN A 465 22.33 16.80 -16.34
CA GLN A 465 22.33 15.99 -17.57
C GLN A 465 21.57 16.68 -18.69
N GLN A 466 20.37 17.21 -18.40
CA GLN A 466 19.55 17.91 -19.38
C GLN A 466 20.26 19.15 -19.92
N TYR A 467 20.88 19.94 -19.05
CA TYR A 467 21.65 21.10 -19.45
C TYR A 467 22.82 20.71 -20.38
N ASN A 468 23.62 19.72 -19.97
CA ASN A 468 24.83 19.33 -20.69
C ASN A 468 24.52 18.80 -22.10
N GLU A 469 23.46 18.02 -22.26
CA GLU A 469 23.11 17.41 -23.55
C GLU A 469 22.31 18.35 -24.46
N VAL A 470 21.38 19.14 -23.90
CA VAL A 470 20.42 19.91 -24.71
C VAL A 470 20.83 21.38 -24.89
N PHE A 471 21.43 22.00 -23.88
CA PHE A 471 21.62 23.45 -23.83
C PHE A 471 23.08 23.89 -23.92
N ALA A 472 24.02 23.13 -23.34
CA ALA A 472 25.41 23.57 -23.15
C ALA A 472 26.10 23.97 -24.46
N LYS A 473 25.86 23.24 -25.55
CA LYS A 473 26.43 23.56 -26.87
C LYS A 473 25.92 24.88 -27.42
N GLU A 474 24.60 25.12 -27.36
CA GLU A 474 23.97 26.34 -27.88
C GLU A 474 24.30 27.56 -27.00
N VAL A 475 24.33 27.38 -25.67
CA VAL A 475 24.78 28.42 -24.73
C VAL A 475 26.22 28.82 -25.03
N ARG A 476 27.11 27.83 -25.21
CA ARG A 476 28.51 28.08 -25.55
C ARG A 476 28.62 28.78 -26.91
N GLN A 477 27.91 28.30 -27.93
CA GLN A 477 27.88 28.93 -29.24
C GLN A 477 27.43 30.40 -29.16
N LEU A 478 26.40 30.72 -28.37
CA LEU A 478 25.94 32.10 -28.19
C LEU A 478 27.00 32.97 -27.48
N SER A 479 27.72 32.40 -26.51
CA SER A 479 28.80 33.10 -25.80
C SER A 479 30.00 33.42 -26.71
N GLU A 480 30.34 32.52 -27.64
CA GLU A 480 31.49 32.65 -28.56
C GLU A 480 31.16 33.50 -29.81
N THR A 481 29.89 33.54 -30.22
CA THR A 481 29.45 34.30 -31.41
C THR A 481 29.45 35.81 -31.11
N GLU A 482 29.90 36.61 -32.08
CA GLU A 482 29.85 38.08 -31.99
C GLU A 482 28.38 38.56 -32.01
N ALA A 483 28.05 39.53 -31.16
CA ALA A 483 26.69 40.03 -31.03
C ALA A 483 26.39 41.05 -32.13
N ALA A 484 25.60 40.64 -33.13
CA ALA A 484 25.17 41.48 -34.25
C ALA A 484 23.68 41.22 -34.61
N ASP A 485 23.17 41.95 -35.60
CA ASP A 485 21.79 41.77 -36.09
C ASP A 485 21.56 40.37 -36.67
N GLU A 486 22.56 39.83 -37.37
CA GLU A 486 22.54 38.51 -38.01
C GLU A 486 22.43 37.34 -37.01
N THR A 487 22.91 37.55 -35.78
CA THR A 487 23.00 36.53 -34.74
C THR A 487 21.87 36.62 -33.72
N LEU A 488 21.00 37.63 -33.86
CA LEU A 488 19.81 37.82 -33.04
C LEU A 488 18.80 36.66 -33.11
N PRO A 489 18.58 35.98 -34.26
CA PRO A 489 17.74 34.78 -34.32
C PRO A 489 18.25 33.63 -33.44
N LEU A 490 19.57 33.42 -33.36
CA LEU A 490 20.17 32.39 -32.50
C LEU A 490 19.84 32.62 -31.02
N ARG A 491 19.95 33.89 -30.58
CA ARG A 491 19.56 34.32 -29.24
C ARG A 491 18.08 34.05 -28.97
N ASN A 492 17.19 34.39 -29.89
CA ASN A 492 15.75 34.21 -29.72
C ASN A 492 15.35 32.74 -29.67
N ALA A 493 15.94 31.90 -30.53
CA ALA A 493 15.71 30.46 -30.52
C ALA A 493 16.14 29.82 -29.18
N LEU A 494 17.30 30.20 -28.65
CA LEU A 494 17.76 29.71 -27.35
C LEU A 494 16.87 30.18 -26.20
N LEU A 495 16.38 31.43 -26.24
CA LEU A 495 15.45 31.95 -25.24
C LEU A 495 14.14 31.16 -25.24
N GLU A 496 13.55 30.92 -26.42
CA GLU A 496 12.31 30.15 -26.56
C GLU A 496 12.49 28.70 -26.10
N LYS A 497 13.60 28.07 -26.48
CA LYS A 497 13.98 26.73 -26.00
C LYS A 497 14.08 26.69 -24.48
N GLY A 498 14.77 27.67 -23.90
CA GLY A 498 14.89 27.81 -22.44
C GLY A 498 13.54 27.99 -21.75
N THR A 499 12.70 28.93 -22.20
CA THR A 499 11.40 29.20 -21.56
C THR A 499 10.43 28.04 -21.64
N SER A 500 10.52 27.20 -22.67
CA SER A 500 9.70 25.99 -22.82
C SER A 500 10.08 24.85 -21.86
N SER A 501 11.33 24.83 -21.37
CA SER A 501 11.82 23.78 -20.49
C SER A 501 11.34 23.94 -19.03
N LYS A 502 11.09 22.81 -18.37
CA LYS A 502 10.81 22.68 -16.94
C LYS A 502 12.07 22.64 -16.09
N CYS A 503 13.23 22.33 -16.66
CA CYS A 503 14.52 22.44 -15.97
C CYS A 503 14.74 23.88 -15.49
N GLN A 504 14.76 24.09 -14.18
CA GLN A 504 14.91 25.41 -13.56
C GLN A 504 16.34 25.92 -13.74
N SER A 505 17.36 25.11 -13.42
CA SER A 505 18.75 25.54 -13.59
C SER A 505 19.15 25.74 -15.06
N CYS A 506 18.56 24.98 -16.00
CA CYS A 506 18.75 25.22 -17.43
C CYS A 506 18.21 26.60 -17.84
N ARG A 507 17.00 26.96 -17.38
CA ARG A 507 16.39 28.28 -17.62
C ARG A 507 17.23 29.41 -17.06
N GLU A 508 17.75 29.26 -15.86
CA GLU A 508 18.62 30.26 -15.23
C GLU A 508 19.91 30.47 -16.01
N LYS A 509 20.62 29.39 -16.35
CA LYS A 509 21.86 29.47 -17.15
C LYS A 509 21.62 30.04 -18.55
N VAL A 510 20.53 29.67 -19.21
CA VAL A 510 20.13 30.28 -20.49
C VAL A 510 19.84 31.76 -20.31
N ARG A 511 19.09 32.16 -19.28
CA ARG A 511 18.78 33.57 -19.01
C ARG A 511 20.04 34.40 -18.75
N GLU A 512 21.01 33.84 -18.03
CA GLU A 512 22.32 34.46 -17.82
C GLU A 512 23.06 34.68 -19.14
N ALA A 513 23.18 33.63 -19.97
CA ALA A 513 23.82 33.72 -21.28
C ALA A 513 23.13 34.73 -22.23
N ILE A 514 21.79 34.78 -22.22
CA ILE A 514 21.01 35.76 -22.99
C ILE A 514 21.26 37.18 -22.47
N THR A 515 21.36 37.36 -21.16
CA THR A 515 21.64 38.66 -20.54
C THR A 515 23.02 39.18 -20.97
N ASP A 516 24.02 38.31 -20.99
CA ASP A 516 25.37 38.68 -21.43
C ASP A 516 25.47 38.92 -22.93
N TYR A 517 24.71 38.18 -23.75
CA TYR A 517 24.56 38.50 -25.17
C TYR A 517 23.95 39.90 -25.37
N ASN A 518 22.87 40.23 -24.66
CA ASN A 518 22.20 41.54 -24.79
C ASN A 518 23.16 42.70 -24.45
N LYS A 519 23.99 42.57 -23.40
CA LYS A 519 25.02 43.57 -23.07
C LYS A 519 26.02 43.79 -24.22
N ARG A 520 26.47 42.70 -24.85
CA ARG A 520 27.39 42.76 -26.01
C ARG A 520 26.70 43.38 -27.23
N TYR A 521 25.44 43.04 -27.47
CA TYR A 521 24.63 43.59 -28.56
C TYR A 521 24.37 45.09 -28.40
N ASP A 522 24.05 45.55 -27.18
CA ASP A 522 23.89 46.99 -26.89
C ASP A 522 25.20 47.75 -27.15
N SER A 523 26.34 47.14 -26.83
CA SER A 523 27.66 47.69 -27.11
C SER A 523 27.94 47.76 -28.62
N TYR A 524 27.56 46.74 -29.39
CA TYR A 524 27.64 46.74 -30.86
C TYR A 524 26.78 47.86 -31.46
N LYS A 525 25.51 47.99 -31.02
CA LYS A 525 24.62 49.05 -31.47
C LYS A 525 25.12 50.44 -31.11
N LEU A 526 25.75 50.60 -29.94
CA LEU A 526 26.37 51.86 -29.55
C LEU A 526 27.51 52.24 -30.50
N LYS A 527 28.39 51.29 -30.85
CA LYS A 527 29.46 51.53 -31.83
C LYS A 527 28.90 51.92 -33.20
N GLN A 528 27.85 51.26 -33.67
CA GLN A 528 27.19 51.60 -34.94
C GLN A 528 26.56 52.99 -34.90
N ALA A 529 25.89 53.34 -33.79
CA ALA A 529 25.27 54.65 -33.60
C ALA A 529 26.32 55.77 -33.55
N LEU A 530 27.47 55.53 -32.93
CA LEU A 530 28.59 56.49 -32.89
C LEU A 530 29.21 56.70 -34.27
N ARG A 531 29.43 55.64 -35.06
CA ARG A 531 29.89 55.78 -36.45
C ARG A 531 28.90 56.58 -37.30
N ASN A 532 27.59 56.32 -37.13
CA ASN A 532 26.56 57.10 -37.81
C ASN A 532 26.55 58.57 -37.35
N LYS A 533 26.79 58.83 -36.07
CA LYS A 533 26.94 60.20 -35.54
C LYS A 533 28.08 60.92 -36.25
N GLU A 534 29.25 60.31 -36.34
CA GLU A 534 30.42 60.91 -37.01
C GLU A 534 30.11 61.24 -38.48
N GLY A 535 29.48 60.32 -39.21
CA GLY A 535 29.05 60.56 -40.58
C GLY A 535 28.00 61.66 -40.72
N LEU A 536 26.99 61.68 -39.85
CA LEU A 536 25.97 62.73 -39.82
C LEU A 536 26.54 64.10 -39.44
N ASN A 537 27.52 64.16 -38.53
CA ASN A 537 28.17 65.42 -38.16
C ASN A 537 28.93 66.03 -39.34
N GLN A 538 29.67 65.21 -40.11
CA GLN A 538 30.35 65.65 -41.33
C GLN A 538 29.36 66.13 -42.40
N ALA A 539 28.26 65.39 -42.57
CA ALA A 539 27.21 65.77 -43.51
C ALA A 539 26.50 67.06 -43.06
N ALA A 540 26.20 67.20 -41.77
CA ALA A 540 25.60 68.40 -41.19
C ALA A 540 26.51 69.62 -41.33
N GLU A 541 27.82 69.49 -41.12
CA GLU A 541 28.80 70.56 -41.33
C GLU A 541 28.82 71.02 -42.80
N THR A 542 28.83 70.07 -43.73
CA THR A 542 28.76 70.36 -45.17
C THR A 542 27.45 71.06 -45.54
N THR A 543 26.32 70.60 -44.99
CA THR A 543 24.99 71.20 -45.16
C THR A 543 24.95 72.63 -44.61
N VAL A 544 25.43 72.86 -43.39
CA VAL A 544 25.52 74.19 -42.78
C VAL A 544 26.35 75.11 -43.68
N PHE A 545 27.54 74.70 -44.10
CA PHE A 545 28.41 75.54 -44.93
C PHE A 545 27.77 75.87 -46.30
N THR A 546 27.19 74.88 -46.96
CA THR A 546 26.55 75.04 -48.27
C THR A 546 25.34 75.97 -48.19
N TYR A 547 24.46 75.75 -47.22
CA TYR A 547 23.24 76.53 -47.09
C TYR A 547 23.45 77.89 -46.43
N LEU A 548 24.48 78.07 -45.59
CA LEU A 548 24.88 79.38 -45.09
C LEU A 548 25.38 80.28 -46.22
N LYS A 549 26.20 79.75 -47.14
CA LYS A 549 26.61 80.48 -48.35
C LYS A 549 25.40 80.90 -49.19
N ARG A 550 24.43 79.99 -49.39
CA ARG A 550 23.19 80.27 -50.12
C ARG A 550 22.32 81.29 -49.40
N GLN A 551 22.20 81.22 -48.08
CA GLN A 551 21.42 82.16 -47.26
C GLN A 551 22.00 83.57 -47.35
N LEU A 552 23.33 83.73 -47.26
CA LEU A 552 24.01 85.01 -47.44
C LEU A 552 23.80 85.58 -48.86
N CYS A 553 23.86 84.73 -49.88
CA CYS A 553 23.56 85.14 -51.25
C CYS A 553 22.11 85.63 -51.41
N ILE A 554 21.13 84.87 -50.90
CA ILE A 554 19.71 85.26 -50.93
C ILE A 554 19.52 86.57 -50.17
N GLU A 555 20.19 86.75 -49.02
CA GLU A 555 20.14 87.99 -48.24
C GLU A 555 20.69 89.19 -49.02
N ASN A 556 21.83 89.05 -49.71
CA ASN A 556 22.38 90.09 -50.58
C ASN A 556 21.47 90.41 -51.78
N ASN A 557 20.86 89.38 -52.39
CA ASN A 557 19.91 89.55 -53.50
C ASN A 557 18.62 90.24 -53.03
N LEU A 558 18.12 89.91 -51.84
CA LEU A 558 16.96 90.60 -51.24
C LEU A 558 17.27 92.07 -50.94
N GLN A 559 18.47 92.39 -50.46
CA GLN A 559 18.89 93.78 -50.20
C GLN A 559 18.98 94.60 -51.49
N THR A 560 19.54 94.05 -52.57
CA THR A 560 19.65 94.74 -53.87
C THR A 560 18.29 94.95 -54.55
N VAL A 561 17.39 93.98 -54.47
CA VAL A 561 16.00 94.13 -54.95
C VAL A 561 15.25 95.18 -54.14
N SER A 562 15.40 95.20 -52.81
CA SER A 562 14.76 96.20 -51.96
C SER A 562 15.25 97.64 -52.19
N ALA A 563 16.49 97.82 -52.67
CA ALA A 563 17.05 99.14 -53.00
C ALA A 563 16.58 99.72 -54.34
N THR A 564 15.89 98.92 -55.18
CA THR A 564 15.56 99.28 -56.57
C THR A 564 14.05 99.39 -56.89
N THR A 565 13.16 99.09 -55.94
CA THR A 565 11.69 99.08 -56.15
C THR A 565 10.94 100.13 -55.32
N ASN A 566 10.00 100.85 -55.97
CA ASN A 566 9.04 101.79 -55.36
C ASN A 566 7.95 101.06 -54.52
N GLU A 567 7.40 101.78 -53.53
CA GLU A 567 6.55 101.43 -52.36
C GLU A 567 5.35 100.44 -52.51
N VAL A 568 5.13 99.75 -53.65
CA VAL A 568 3.96 98.87 -53.86
C VAL A 568 4.26 97.36 -53.78
N LEU A 569 5.51 96.95 -53.48
CA LEU A 569 5.90 95.53 -53.36
C LEU A 569 6.19 95.03 -51.92
N ASP A 570 5.65 95.71 -50.91
CA ASP A 570 6.10 95.59 -49.51
C ASP A 570 5.77 94.23 -48.85
N GLN A 571 4.63 93.62 -49.18
CA GLN A 571 4.20 92.35 -48.56
C GLN A 571 4.97 91.11 -49.08
N TYR A 572 5.31 91.08 -50.37
CA TYR A 572 6.06 89.98 -50.97
C TYR A 572 7.50 89.95 -50.47
N ILE A 573 8.17 91.12 -50.48
CA ILE A 573 9.55 91.27 -50.02
C ILE A 573 9.63 90.97 -48.51
N SER A 574 8.68 91.46 -47.70
CA SER A 574 8.59 91.16 -46.27
C SER A 574 8.43 89.65 -46.00
N ARG A 575 7.57 88.96 -46.76
CA ARG A 575 7.41 87.49 -46.67
C ARG A 575 8.69 86.74 -47.03
N MET A 576 9.45 87.21 -48.03
CA MET A 576 10.73 86.61 -48.40
C MET A 576 11.81 86.83 -47.34
N TYR A 577 11.87 88.01 -46.71
CA TYR A 577 12.75 88.26 -45.57
C TYR A 577 12.39 87.37 -44.36
N GLU A 578 11.10 87.19 -44.07
CA GLU A 578 10.64 86.29 -43.01
C GLU A 578 11.09 84.84 -43.26
N LYS A 579 10.87 84.32 -44.48
CA LYS A 579 11.28 82.97 -44.86
C LYS A 579 12.79 82.79 -44.92
N ASN A 580 13.54 83.80 -45.36
CA ASN A 580 15.01 83.78 -45.31
C ASN A 580 15.53 83.80 -43.87
N ARG A 581 14.84 84.51 -42.96
CA ARG A 581 15.16 84.51 -41.53
C ARG A 581 14.84 83.18 -40.86
N GLU A 582 13.74 82.52 -41.22
CA GLU A 582 13.41 81.16 -40.79
C GLU A 582 14.47 80.16 -41.29
N PHE A 583 14.89 80.27 -42.54
CA PHE A 583 15.97 79.47 -43.11
C PHE A 583 17.30 79.69 -42.36
N GLY A 584 17.72 80.93 -42.12
CA GLY A 584 18.89 81.24 -41.31
C GLY A 584 18.80 80.72 -39.87
N LYS A 585 17.62 80.75 -39.25
CA LYS A 585 17.39 80.14 -37.93
C LYS A 585 17.57 78.62 -37.98
N SER A 586 17.04 77.94 -38.99
CA SER A 586 17.20 76.49 -39.15
C SER A 586 18.68 76.09 -39.33
N ILE A 587 19.46 76.86 -40.11
CA ILE A 587 20.91 76.65 -40.27
C ILE A 587 21.64 76.83 -38.93
N LYS A 588 21.30 77.89 -38.18
CA LYS A 588 21.91 78.15 -36.87
C LYS A 588 21.58 77.06 -35.85
N ASN A 589 20.35 76.55 -35.86
CA ASN A 589 19.94 75.44 -34.99
C ASN A 589 20.73 74.15 -35.33
N LEU A 590 20.89 73.85 -36.63
CA LEU A 590 21.70 72.73 -37.09
C LEU A 590 23.17 72.87 -36.67
N ASP A 591 23.79 74.04 -36.88
CA ASP A 591 25.17 74.32 -36.48
C ASP A 591 25.38 74.20 -34.97
N THR A 592 24.43 74.71 -34.18
CA THR A 592 24.47 74.64 -32.71
C THR A 592 24.41 73.19 -32.23
N LEU A 593 23.53 72.36 -32.82
CA LEU A 593 23.44 70.95 -32.45
C LEU A 593 24.66 70.15 -32.91
N ASN A 594 25.19 70.42 -34.11
CA ASN A 594 26.37 69.73 -34.66
C ASN A 594 27.62 69.95 -33.79
N LYS A 595 27.78 71.16 -33.24
CA LYS A 595 28.89 71.53 -32.34
C LYS A 595 28.70 71.07 -30.89
N MET A 596 27.55 70.51 -30.55
CA MET A 596 27.26 70.04 -29.19
C MET A 596 27.96 68.72 -28.89
N GLU A 597 28.81 68.69 -27.86
CA GLU A 597 29.38 67.45 -27.34
C GLU A 597 28.36 66.69 -26.48
N LEU A 598 28.29 65.37 -26.65
CA LEU A 598 27.43 64.51 -25.83
C LEU A 598 28.10 64.25 -24.49
N THR A 599 27.50 64.75 -23.41
CA THR A 599 27.98 64.56 -22.03
C THR A 599 27.89 63.11 -21.55
N GLU A 600 27.04 62.29 -22.17
CA GLU A 600 26.88 60.88 -21.84
C GLU A 600 26.75 60.00 -23.10
N VAL A 601 27.64 59.01 -23.22
CA VAL A 601 27.71 58.08 -24.35
C VAL A 601 26.88 56.83 -24.07
N ARG A 602 25.55 56.99 -24.08
CA ARG A 602 24.58 55.88 -24.01
C ARG A 602 23.86 55.72 -25.34
N LEU A 603 23.52 54.48 -25.71
CA LEU A 603 22.91 54.15 -27.01
C LEU A 603 21.68 55.02 -27.32
N GLY A 604 20.73 55.11 -26.38
CA GLY A 604 19.53 55.91 -26.56
C GLY A 604 19.81 57.40 -26.78
N LYS A 605 20.82 57.96 -26.11
CA LYS A 605 21.21 59.38 -26.26
C LYS A 605 21.90 59.66 -27.59
N VAL A 606 22.75 58.75 -28.06
CA VAL A 606 23.38 58.87 -29.38
C VAL A 606 22.34 58.73 -30.49
N GLN A 607 21.38 57.81 -30.36
CA GLN A 607 20.29 57.66 -31.33
C GLN A 607 19.36 58.87 -31.35
N GLU A 608 18.99 59.41 -30.20
CA GLU A 608 18.19 60.64 -30.06
C GLU A 608 18.90 61.82 -30.73
N TYR A 609 20.21 61.98 -30.50
CA TYR A 609 21.03 62.99 -31.15
C TYR A 609 21.08 62.83 -32.68
N ASN A 610 21.36 61.62 -33.17
CA ASN A 610 21.42 61.33 -34.60
C ASN A 610 20.06 61.62 -35.29
N ALA A 611 18.95 61.28 -34.64
CA ALA A 611 17.61 61.54 -35.17
C ALA A 611 17.33 63.05 -35.26
N ARG A 612 17.67 63.82 -34.23
CA ARG A 612 17.53 65.28 -34.22
C ARG A 612 18.40 65.96 -35.26
N LEU A 613 19.64 65.49 -35.41
CA LEU A 613 20.58 66.04 -36.39
C LEU A 613 20.07 65.83 -37.82
N LYS A 614 19.56 64.63 -38.13
CA LYS A 614 18.94 64.32 -39.41
C LYS A 614 17.70 65.19 -39.67
N GLN A 615 16.83 65.35 -38.67
CA GLN A 615 15.62 66.17 -38.79
C GLN A 615 15.96 67.64 -39.09
N LEU A 616 16.97 68.21 -38.43
CA LEU A 616 17.40 69.59 -38.69
C LEU A 616 18.04 69.74 -40.08
N MET A 617 18.77 68.74 -40.57
CA MET A 617 19.28 68.75 -41.95
C MET A 617 18.15 68.77 -42.97
N GLU A 618 17.11 67.96 -42.77
CA GLU A 618 15.91 67.93 -43.62
C GLU A 618 15.13 69.26 -43.54
N GLU A 619 15.03 69.87 -42.36
CA GLU A 619 14.39 71.19 -42.17
C GLU A 619 15.13 72.31 -42.91
N VAL A 620 16.46 72.33 -42.85
CA VAL A 620 17.29 73.30 -43.58
C VAL A 620 17.09 73.16 -45.09
N GLN A 621 17.09 71.92 -45.60
CA GLN A 621 16.84 71.66 -47.02
C GLN A 621 15.44 72.09 -47.43
N TYR A 622 14.42 71.73 -46.65
CA TYR A 622 13.03 72.11 -46.92
C TYR A 622 12.84 73.64 -46.96
N ASN A 623 13.43 74.37 -46.00
CA ASN A 623 13.35 75.82 -45.95
C ASN A 623 14.04 76.49 -47.16
N TYR A 624 15.14 75.92 -47.64
CA TYR A 624 15.77 76.37 -48.89
C TYR A 624 14.89 76.08 -50.11
N GLU A 625 14.33 74.87 -50.23
CA GLU A 625 13.44 74.50 -51.33
C GLU A 625 12.18 75.37 -51.37
N LEU A 626 11.65 75.74 -50.20
CA LEU A 626 10.55 76.69 -50.09
C LEU A 626 10.93 78.06 -50.64
N LEU A 627 12.11 78.58 -50.30
CA LEU A 627 12.61 79.85 -50.86
C LEU A 627 12.84 79.76 -52.38
N TYR A 628 13.41 78.65 -52.85
CA TYR A 628 13.68 78.42 -54.26
C TYR A 628 12.39 78.30 -55.10
N THR A 629 11.35 77.67 -54.55
CA THR A 629 10.04 77.56 -55.22
C THR A 629 9.27 78.87 -55.23
N LEU A 630 9.43 79.70 -54.20
CA LEU A 630 8.83 81.04 -54.14
C LEU A 630 9.49 82.00 -55.14
N ASP A 631 10.82 81.99 -55.25
CA ASP A 631 11.54 82.82 -56.22
C ASP A 631 12.88 82.22 -56.63
N LYS A 632 12.92 81.68 -57.85
CA LYS A 632 14.12 81.07 -58.42
C LYS A 632 15.22 82.09 -58.70
N ASN A 633 14.88 83.34 -58.97
CA ASN A 633 15.85 84.37 -59.34
C ASN A 633 16.60 84.87 -58.11
N LEU A 634 15.92 84.99 -56.97
CA LEU A 634 16.55 85.32 -55.69
C LEU A 634 17.54 84.24 -55.22
N CYS A 635 17.28 82.99 -55.59
CA CYS A 635 18.11 81.83 -55.26
C CYS A 635 19.17 81.51 -56.33
N ASN A 636 19.25 82.28 -57.42
CA ASN A 636 20.20 82.05 -58.51
C ASN A 636 21.58 82.62 -58.16
N CYS A 637 22.25 81.92 -57.26
CA CYS A 637 23.63 82.16 -56.89
C CYS A 637 24.48 81.35 -57.88
N GLY A 638 25.00 81.98 -58.94
CA GLY A 638 26.04 81.34 -59.74
C GLY A 638 27.19 80.87 -58.83
N ASP A 639 27.96 79.86 -59.25
CA ASP A 639 29.09 79.33 -58.49
C ASP A 639 30.12 80.45 -58.21
N ALA A 640 29.88 81.21 -57.15
CA ALA A 640 30.81 82.16 -56.58
C ALA A 640 31.85 81.32 -55.85
N GLY A 641 32.99 81.11 -56.52
CA GLY A 641 34.19 80.46 -55.98
C GLY A 641 34.65 81.09 -54.67
#